data_AF-W4H234-F1
#
_entry.id   AF-W4H234-F1
#
_cell.length_a   1.000
_cell.length_b   1.000
_cell.length_c   1.000
_cell.angle_alpha   90.00
_cell.angle_beta   90.00
_cell.angle_gamma   90.00
#
_symmetry.space_group_name_H-M   'P 1'
#
loop_
_entity.id
_entity.type
_entity.pdbx_description
1 polymer ?
#
loop_
_entity_poly.entity_id
_entity_poly.type
_entity_poly.pdbx_seq_one_letter_code
_entity_poly.pdbx_strand_id
1 'polypeptide(L)'
;MVSTRAMLRILFVVAVTTTSAQANTCSAIPNVDFEGNDISTTDRANPGKCCGDCQATPGCTAFNWYDGVCFLKSAQGASLSLPGGVSGVVLKATPAPTTTPAKTTPTPKPTPKPSPKPSPKPTCKRIRKSWEALTAAEKNTYISAIELAMDRGLYHKFVEIHKETMSTTEAHNSCVFLFWHRKLLLAYENMLRSLGNRYKCLTLPYWDYVQNYATMQNTPRAKRCRSIEECSPVLGDIGGSTVGKRSTKNLFGYSYPALTCVTNRPANHLCTVAGASSSTCDHCIPRGNWASIPMITDMSIDSVRGQLLAPEVAGSIRLLSQAIESSPHASIHITLSGPQNNVAVSPMDPVFFIHHNTLDLLHTIYYHCKVEPLGLSKAEKMTDTRSFQGCTTGNGHNLGPTSPIMMKLEGPAGVVNIENDPLVGEFFRDLPNQYYQFADVRSLGYSYELKGLLGDLYSKCDGTMAVSRLESFSENVTSPFDVEHEVQPVVLEENLNALSFQDAVLAQAKKQGMTIDQGFHELRKMTVMLQQNCLTGDVTDFTDDQKATFHVTMSPSFAILTNIRNGQDPIRIERWTELLFKYYGCHGDVKEQPPFEHATRHARSNITEEEKGQIKAFLGLKKSLRWIANAIGQSDKLVRRYVGQLRQPTTPNRPGTRIKLTKREIRRVFRLATRKGMPSRQISAVLSGKVKHTTVLRVLQKSIFTKYIKRRSGPRLTPQHKRDRIEFAARYLNQLDGELAFLEGRQDSVKYQDTLRGYLLPKMRALRGLTPNGEAIFQQDNASIHRSRSTMAWLEGMPWTTMTWPAKSPDLNPIENVWGVLARKVYAHGRQFDTKAQLKAQILQSWEEIDQKYLSHLVDGMPTRMAQAILRRGQCIDKVGCLRFPSLLVSPCVWLTCVAPCVAPCPSTPDFRSRAVIADSGTY
;
A
#
# COMPACT_ATOMS: atom_id res chain seq x y z
N MET A 1 -69.42 10.40 5.67
CA MET A 1 -70.52 10.06 6.58
C MET A 1 -70.03 9.01 7.57
N VAL A 2 -69.90 9.43 8.85
CA VAL A 2 -70.21 8.70 10.10
C VAL A 2 -69.39 7.41 10.39
N SER A 3 -68.74 7.16 11.54
CA SER A 3 -68.67 7.76 12.89
C SER A 3 -67.37 7.23 13.53
N THR A 4 -66.39 8.03 13.97
CA THR A 4 -66.23 8.77 15.25
C THR A 4 -66.22 7.96 16.57
N ARG A 5 -65.18 8.29 17.36
CA ARG A 5 -64.96 8.17 18.83
C ARG A 5 -64.24 6.92 19.35
N ALA A 6 -63.43 6.96 20.42
CA ALA A 6 -62.45 7.89 21.00
C ALA A 6 -61.97 7.25 22.33
N MET A 7 -60.78 7.65 22.79
CA MET A 7 -60.27 7.65 24.18
C MET A 7 -59.80 6.34 24.87
N LEU A 8 -58.47 6.20 24.94
CA LEU A 8 -57.60 6.42 26.11
C LEU A 8 -58.05 5.98 27.53
N ARG A 9 -57.07 5.34 28.22
CA ARG A 9 -56.81 5.18 29.68
C ARG A 9 -57.35 3.90 30.32
N ILE A 10 -56.70 3.21 31.26
CA ILE A 10 -55.34 3.13 31.86
C ILE A 10 -55.46 1.95 32.87
N LEU A 11 -54.39 1.16 33.06
CA LEU A 11 -54.13 0.19 34.17
C LEU A 11 -55.03 -1.08 34.23
N PHE A 12 -54.60 -2.28 34.66
CA PHE A 12 -53.49 -2.70 35.53
C PHE A 12 -53.26 -4.24 35.41
N VAL A 13 -52.04 -4.69 35.72
CA VAL A 13 -51.61 -6.01 36.24
C VAL A 13 -51.69 -7.25 35.32
N VAL A 14 -50.54 -7.88 35.03
CA VAL A 14 -50.30 -9.32 35.32
C VAL A 14 -48.80 -9.55 35.62
N ALA A 15 -48.59 -10.39 36.64
CA ALA A 15 -47.40 -10.87 37.33
C ALA A 15 -46.10 -11.08 36.54
N VAL A 16 -45.00 -10.61 37.15
CA VAL A 16 -43.62 -11.00 36.85
C VAL A 16 -43.26 -12.16 37.79
N THR A 17 -42.91 -13.32 37.22
CA THR A 17 -42.18 -14.36 37.95
C THR A 17 -40.69 -14.18 37.69
N THR A 18 -39.98 -13.81 38.75
CA THR A 18 -38.53 -13.59 38.80
C THR A 18 -37.77 -14.93 38.86
N THR A 19 -36.74 -15.07 38.04
CA THR A 19 -35.59 -15.94 38.32
C THR A 19 -34.34 -15.06 38.32
N SER A 20 -33.70 -14.99 39.49
CA SER A 20 -32.59 -14.10 39.83
C SER A 20 -31.28 -14.49 39.13
N ALA A 21 -30.69 -13.55 38.38
CA ALA A 21 -29.27 -13.56 38.08
C ALA A 21 -28.54 -12.80 39.20
N GLN A 22 -27.61 -13.44 39.89
CA GLN A 22 -26.67 -12.73 40.76
C GLN A 22 -25.68 -11.95 39.89
N ALA A 23 -25.79 -10.63 39.89
CA ALA A 23 -24.79 -9.73 39.33
C ALA A 23 -23.67 -9.53 40.36
N ASN A 24 -22.44 -9.91 40.02
CA ASN A 24 -21.27 -9.54 40.81
C ASN A 24 -20.83 -8.12 40.42
N THR A 25 -20.88 -7.17 41.36
CA THR A 25 -20.64 -5.74 41.15
C THR A 25 -19.24 -5.32 41.60
N CYS A 26 -18.49 -4.59 40.76
CA CYS A 26 -17.35 -3.79 41.23
C CYS A 26 -17.77 -2.34 41.51
N SER A 27 -17.07 -1.65 42.40
CA SER A 27 -17.20 -0.20 42.53
C SER A 27 -16.55 0.53 41.34
N ALA A 28 -17.00 1.75 41.07
CA ALA A 28 -16.36 2.66 40.12
C ALA A 28 -16.14 4.01 40.80
N ILE A 29 -14.88 4.36 41.01
CA ILE A 29 -14.42 5.55 41.73
C ILE A 29 -13.68 6.44 40.72
N PRO A 30 -14.32 7.53 40.24
CA PRO A 30 -13.69 8.43 39.27
C PRO A 30 -12.61 9.30 39.93
N ASN A 31 -11.62 9.67 39.12
CA ASN A 31 -10.47 10.51 39.45
C ASN A 31 -9.55 10.00 40.56
N VAL A 32 -9.47 8.68 40.73
CA VAL A 32 -8.67 8.04 41.78
C VAL A 32 -7.76 6.99 41.18
N ASP A 33 -6.54 6.88 41.72
CA ASP A 33 -5.56 5.81 41.49
C ASP A 33 -5.29 5.09 42.83
N PHE A 34 -5.37 3.76 42.86
CA PHE A 34 -4.86 2.95 43.97
C PHE A 34 -3.36 2.66 43.79
N GLU A 35 -2.52 3.04 44.76
CA GLU A 35 -1.07 2.87 44.67
C GLU A 35 -0.61 1.39 44.83
N GLY A 36 0.33 0.94 44.00
CA GLY A 36 1.00 -0.37 44.11
C GLY A 36 0.13 -1.60 43.79
N ASN A 37 0.59 -2.81 44.11
CA ASN A 37 -0.16 -4.08 43.98
C ASN A 37 -0.60 -4.52 42.57
N ASP A 38 0.03 -4.01 41.50
CA ASP A 38 -0.27 -4.42 40.13
C ASP A 38 0.21 -5.85 39.84
N ILE A 39 -0.69 -6.68 39.33
CA ILE A 39 -0.43 -8.09 38.99
C ILE A 39 -0.58 -8.39 37.51
N SER A 40 -1.31 -7.57 36.77
CA SER A 40 -1.47 -7.70 35.32
C SER A 40 -2.04 -6.42 34.72
N THR A 41 -1.98 -6.29 33.40
CA THR A 41 -2.62 -5.18 32.67
C THR A 41 -3.44 -5.70 31.49
N THR A 42 -4.54 -5.02 31.20
CA THR A 42 -5.38 -5.29 30.03
C THR A 42 -5.75 -3.99 29.31
N ASP A 43 -5.71 -4.00 27.98
CA ASP A 43 -6.11 -2.84 27.19
C ASP A 43 -7.64 -2.77 27.03
N ARG A 44 -8.25 -1.68 27.49
CA ARG A 44 -9.69 -1.43 27.41
C ARG A 44 -9.97 0.04 27.12
N ALA A 45 -10.72 0.30 26.05
CA ALA A 45 -11.17 1.64 25.70
C ALA A 45 -12.17 2.27 26.70
N ASN A 46 -12.67 1.51 27.69
CA ASN A 46 -13.63 1.99 28.68
C ASN A 46 -13.35 1.37 30.07
N PRO A 47 -13.34 2.19 31.14
CA PRO A 47 -13.06 1.73 32.51
C PRO A 47 -14.04 0.67 33.03
N GLY A 48 -15.30 0.69 32.58
CA GLY A 48 -16.34 -0.26 33.00
C GLY A 48 -16.06 -1.71 32.60
N LYS A 49 -15.07 -1.96 31.73
CA LYS A 49 -14.65 -3.31 31.35
C LYS A 49 -13.54 -3.88 32.22
N CYS A 50 -12.84 -3.06 33.01
CA CYS A 50 -11.77 -3.51 33.89
C CYS A 50 -12.26 -4.43 35.01
N CYS A 51 -13.52 -4.28 35.44
CA CYS A 51 -14.13 -5.15 36.45
C CYS A 51 -14.19 -6.62 36.00
N GLY A 52 -14.58 -6.87 34.75
CA GLY A 52 -14.62 -8.22 34.19
C GLY A 52 -13.23 -8.82 34.03
N ASP A 53 -12.25 -8.00 33.63
CA ASP A 53 -10.86 -8.43 33.51
C ASP A 53 -10.26 -8.78 34.87
N CYS A 54 -10.55 -7.99 35.91
CA CYS A 54 -10.14 -8.29 37.27
C CYS A 54 -10.80 -9.57 37.77
N GLN A 55 -12.11 -9.75 37.59
CA GLN A 55 -12.81 -10.98 37.99
C GLN A 55 -12.30 -12.25 37.28
N ALA A 56 -11.85 -12.12 36.03
CA ALA A 56 -11.26 -13.22 35.26
C ALA A 56 -9.78 -13.49 35.59
N THR A 57 -9.14 -12.62 36.38
CA THR A 57 -7.72 -12.71 36.74
C THR A 57 -7.55 -13.29 38.15
N PRO A 58 -6.97 -14.49 38.30
CA PRO A 58 -6.75 -15.09 39.62
C PRO A 58 -5.96 -14.16 40.53
N GLY A 59 -6.50 -13.88 41.72
CA GLY A 59 -5.85 -13.02 42.71
C GLY A 59 -6.11 -11.52 42.55
N CYS A 60 -6.89 -11.07 41.56
CA CYS A 60 -7.27 -9.66 41.43
C CYS A 60 -8.44 -9.30 42.34
N THR A 61 -8.32 -8.21 43.10
CA THR A 61 -9.38 -7.68 43.96
C THR A 61 -9.68 -6.20 43.72
N ALA A 62 -8.83 -5.50 42.96
CA ALA A 62 -9.01 -4.09 42.59
C ALA A 62 -8.45 -3.80 41.19
N PHE A 63 -8.82 -2.67 40.58
CA PHE A 63 -8.24 -2.20 39.33
C PHE A 63 -8.15 -0.68 39.28
N ASN A 64 -7.22 -0.15 38.48
CA ASN A 64 -7.17 1.25 38.07
C ASN A 64 -7.25 1.32 36.55
N TRP A 65 -8.01 2.27 36.01
CA TRP A 65 -8.07 2.53 34.58
C TRP A 65 -7.56 3.92 34.27
N TYR A 66 -6.61 4.04 33.35
CA TYR A 66 -6.12 5.33 32.85
C TYR A 66 -5.60 5.18 31.41
N ASP A 67 -5.94 6.15 30.55
CA ASP A 67 -5.52 6.23 29.14
C ASP A 67 -5.65 4.92 28.34
N GLY A 68 -6.76 4.21 28.54
CA GLY A 68 -7.07 2.97 27.80
C GLY A 68 -6.47 1.69 28.38
N VAL A 69 -5.79 1.75 29.52
CA VAL A 69 -5.19 0.59 30.19
C VAL A 69 -5.86 0.33 31.54
N CYS A 70 -6.24 -0.92 31.80
CA CYS A 70 -6.65 -1.43 33.11
C CYS A 70 -5.43 -2.05 33.81
N PHE A 71 -5.03 -1.48 34.93
CA PHE A 71 -4.06 -2.04 35.85
C PHE A 71 -4.81 -2.90 36.87
N LEU A 72 -4.65 -4.22 36.79
CA LEU A 72 -5.31 -5.20 37.64
C LEU A 72 -4.47 -5.45 38.88
N LYS A 73 -5.09 -5.42 40.06
CA LYS A 73 -4.39 -5.29 41.34
C LYS A 73 -4.82 -6.37 42.33
N SER A 74 -3.87 -6.89 43.09
CA SER A 74 -4.12 -7.93 44.10
C SER A 74 -4.73 -7.44 45.40
N ALA A 75 -4.70 -6.12 45.63
CA ALA A 75 -5.28 -5.45 46.80
C ALA A 75 -5.63 -3.98 46.46
N GLN A 76 -6.52 -3.36 47.23
CA GLN A 76 -6.76 -1.91 47.18
C GLN A 76 -5.64 -1.20 47.95
N GLY A 77 -4.78 -0.45 47.24
CA GLY A 77 -3.76 0.41 47.83
C GLY A 77 -4.27 1.76 48.33
N ALA A 78 -3.37 2.66 48.72
CA ALA A 78 -3.71 4.02 49.11
C ALA A 78 -4.31 4.80 47.93
N SER A 79 -5.37 5.59 48.18
CA SER A 79 -6.05 6.36 47.14
C SER A 79 -5.32 7.69 46.88
N LEU A 80 -4.83 7.88 45.65
CA LEU A 80 -4.25 9.12 45.15
C LEU A 80 -5.20 9.78 44.14
N SER A 81 -5.14 11.12 44.04
CA SER A 81 -5.93 11.87 43.06
C SER A 81 -5.32 11.72 41.67
N LEU A 82 -6.11 11.24 40.69
CA LEU A 82 -5.70 11.08 39.29
C LEU A 82 -6.82 11.57 38.36
N PRO A 83 -6.80 12.83 37.91
CA PRO A 83 -7.81 13.36 37.00
C PRO A 83 -7.92 12.53 35.71
N GLY A 84 -9.11 12.01 35.42
CA GLY A 84 -9.37 11.15 34.26
C GLY A 84 -9.18 9.64 34.50
N GLY A 85 -8.61 9.24 35.65
CA GLY A 85 -8.53 7.84 36.07
C GLY A 85 -9.84 7.30 36.64
N VAL A 86 -10.08 6.00 36.55
CA VAL A 86 -11.22 5.34 37.22
C VAL A 86 -10.75 4.06 37.90
N SER A 87 -10.90 3.99 39.22
CA SER A 87 -10.50 2.82 40.01
C SER A 87 -11.71 2.05 40.54
N GLY A 88 -11.55 0.78 40.88
CA GLY A 88 -12.65 -0.06 41.38
C GLY A 88 -12.21 -1.26 42.19
N VAL A 89 -13.04 -1.70 43.14
CA VAL A 89 -12.83 -2.92 43.93
C VAL A 89 -13.92 -3.97 43.69
N VAL A 90 -13.53 -5.25 43.71
CA VAL A 90 -14.42 -6.39 43.49
C VAL A 90 -15.13 -6.75 44.79
N LEU A 91 -16.47 -6.68 44.82
CA LEU A 91 -17.27 -7.07 45.99
C LEU A 91 -17.66 -8.57 45.90
N LYS A 92 -17.34 -9.35 46.94
CA LYS A 92 -17.58 -10.80 46.99
C LYS A 92 -18.96 -11.09 47.60
N ALA A 93 -19.81 -11.89 46.93
CA ALA A 93 -21.08 -12.36 47.48
C ALA A 93 -20.88 -13.59 48.39
N THR A 94 -21.54 -13.62 49.55
CA THR A 94 -21.48 -14.70 50.55
C THR A 94 -22.43 -15.86 50.19
N PRO A 95 -22.03 -17.14 50.26
CA PRO A 95 -22.91 -18.27 49.98
C PRO A 95 -23.59 -18.85 51.24
N ALA A 96 -24.85 -19.28 51.12
CA ALA A 96 -25.62 -20.06 52.10
C ALA A 96 -25.64 -21.57 51.72
N PRO A 97 -25.93 -22.50 52.65
CA PRO A 97 -25.24 -23.79 52.76
C PRO A 97 -25.86 -25.02 52.06
N THR A 98 -24.97 -26.01 51.94
CA THR A 98 -24.95 -27.33 51.29
C THR A 98 -26.06 -28.33 51.67
N THR A 99 -26.48 -29.16 50.71
CA THR A 99 -26.90 -30.57 50.94
C THR A 99 -26.44 -31.49 49.80
N THR A 100 -26.18 -32.76 50.12
CA THR A 100 -25.53 -33.83 49.31
C THR A 100 -26.34 -35.14 49.51
N PRO A 101 -26.03 -36.30 48.88
CA PRO A 101 -26.20 -36.72 47.47
C PRO A 101 -27.08 -38.00 47.30
N ALA A 102 -27.37 -38.44 46.06
CA ALA A 102 -27.71 -39.84 45.77
C ALA A 102 -27.25 -40.34 44.37
N LYS A 103 -26.80 -41.60 44.35
CA LYS A 103 -26.14 -42.41 43.28
C LYS A 103 -27.09 -42.96 42.20
N THR A 104 -26.54 -43.24 41.00
CA THR A 104 -26.58 -44.54 40.25
C THR A 104 -25.77 -44.41 38.93
N THR A 105 -24.58 -45.03 38.77
CA THR A 105 -24.18 -46.30 38.07
C THR A 105 -24.22 -46.28 36.51
N PRO A 106 -23.42 -47.12 35.78
CA PRO A 106 -22.37 -46.66 34.85
C PRO A 106 -22.50 -47.18 33.39
N THR A 107 -21.51 -46.88 32.51
CA THR A 107 -21.00 -47.59 31.28
C THR A 107 -20.89 -46.65 30.05
N PRO A 108 -19.94 -46.79 29.09
CA PRO A 108 -18.54 -47.23 29.13
C PRO A 108 -17.54 -46.10 28.74
N LYS A 109 -16.24 -46.33 29.00
CA LYS A 109 -15.10 -45.44 28.73
C LYS A 109 -14.79 -45.31 27.22
N PRO A 110 -14.72 -44.10 26.64
CA PRO A 110 -14.05 -43.87 25.37
C PRO A 110 -12.54 -43.69 25.59
N THR A 111 -11.77 -44.36 24.74
CA THR A 111 -10.31 -44.36 24.61
C THR A 111 -9.72 -42.94 24.54
N PRO A 112 -8.51 -42.66 25.07
CA PRO A 112 -7.94 -41.32 25.07
C PRO A 112 -7.70 -40.86 23.62
N LYS A 113 -8.35 -39.77 23.23
CA LYS A 113 -7.98 -39.04 22.02
C LYS A 113 -6.58 -38.45 22.25
N PRO A 114 -5.63 -38.59 21.31
CA PRO A 114 -4.27 -38.08 21.50
C PRO A 114 -4.35 -36.57 21.74
N SER A 115 -3.70 -36.10 22.82
CA SER A 115 -3.50 -34.68 23.05
C SER A 115 -2.98 -34.02 21.77
N PRO A 116 -3.53 -32.87 21.35
CA PRO A 116 -2.93 -32.09 20.28
C PRO A 116 -1.49 -31.82 20.69
N LYS A 117 -0.56 -32.23 19.83
CA LYS A 117 0.85 -31.85 19.93
C LYS A 117 0.89 -30.33 20.17
N PRO A 118 1.69 -29.81 21.11
CA PRO A 118 1.76 -28.39 21.38
C PRO A 118 1.95 -27.66 20.04
N SER A 119 1.03 -26.74 19.72
CA SER A 119 1.17 -25.89 18.55
C SER A 119 2.56 -25.27 18.58
N PRO A 120 3.33 -25.33 17.48
CA PRO A 120 4.65 -24.73 17.44
C PRO A 120 4.53 -23.25 17.85
N LYS A 121 5.41 -22.78 18.75
CA LYS A 121 5.58 -21.35 18.97
C LYS A 121 5.75 -20.69 17.58
N PRO A 122 5.04 -19.60 17.26
CA PRO A 122 5.25 -18.92 15.99
C PRO A 122 6.73 -18.50 15.91
N THR A 123 7.44 -19.06 14.93
CA THR A 123 8.84 -18.75 14.67
C THR A 123 8.92 -17.35 14.06
N CYS A 124 9.45 -16.37 14.79
CA CYS A 124 9.65 -15.01 14.29
C CYS A 124 10.80 -14.94 13.26
N LYS A 125 10.61 -15.50 12.06
CA LYS A 125 11.61 -15.44 10.97
C LYS A 125 11.93 -13.97 10.63
N ARG A 126 13.21 -13.65 10.42
CA ARG A 126 13.67 -12.31 10.02
C ARG A 126 13.69 -12.20 8.50
N ILE A 127 12.55 -11.83 7.92
CA ILE A 127 12.43 -11.56 6.48
C ILE A 127 12.22 -10.05 6.30
N ARG A 128 13.22 -9.39 5.71
CA ARG A 128 13.21 -7.95 5.44
C ARG A 128 12.49 -7.67 4.12
N LYS A 129 11.52 -6.76 4.14
CA LYS A 129 10.64 -6.46 2.99
C LYS A 129 10.78 -5.00 2.57
N SER A 130 10.39 -4.68 1.33
CA SER A 130 10.28 -3.27 0.93
C SER A 130 9.23 -2.55 1.77
N TRP A 131 9.38 -1.25 1.96
CA TRP A 131 8.41 -0.42 2.67
C TRP A 131 6.99 -0.58 2.10
N GLU A 132 6.86 -0.67 0.78
CA GLU A 132 5.59 -0.86 0.06
C GLU A 132 4.98 -2.25 0.26
N ALA A 133 5.81 -3.26 0.55
CA ALA A 133 5.35 -4.61 0.84
C ALA A 133 4.82 -4.77 2.28
N LEU A 134 5.15 -3.84 3.19
CA LEU A 134 4.63 -3.84 4.55
C LEU A 134 3.14 -3.50 4.59
N THR A 135 2.40 -4.25 5.41
CA THR A 135 1.04 -3.89 5.82
C THR A 135 1.04 -2.62 6.66
N ALA A 136 -0.12 -1.95 6.76
CA ALA A 136 -0.27 -0.79 7.64
C ALA A 136 0.06 -1.10 9.11
N ALA A 137 -0.22 -2.32 9.58
CA ALA A 137 0.11 -2.77 10.93
C ALA A 137 1.62 -2.97 11.13
N GLU A 138 2.32 -3.56 10.14
CA GLU A 138 3.79 -3.68 10.16
C GLU A 138 4.45 -2.30 10.15
N LYS A 139 4.03 -1.38 9.26
CA LYS A 139 4.51 0.01 9.22
C LYS A 139 4.32 0.71 10.56
N ASN A 140 3.12 0.64 11.13
CA ASN A 140 2.84 1.26 12.43
C ASN A 140 3.66 0.63 13.56
N THR A 141 3.91 -0.68 13.51
CA THR A 141 4.75 -1.38 14.49
C THR A 141 6.21 -0.92 14.39
N TYR A 142 6.73 -0.77 13.17
CA TYR A 142 8.07 -0.23 12.97
C TYR A 142 8.21 1.22 13.43
N ILE A 143 7.30 2.11 13.00
CA ILE A 143 7.32 3.53 13.39
C ILE A 143 7.20 3.67 14.91
N SER A 144 6.27 2.96 15.55
CA SER A 144 6.12 3.02 17.02
C SER A 144 7.27 2.40 17.80
N ALA A 145 8.02 1.47 17.22
CA ALA A 145 9.26 0.99 17.83
C ALA A 145 10.33 2.08 17.84
N ILE A 146 10.44 2.85 16.76
CA ILE A 146 11.36 4.00 16.68
C ILE A 146 10.98 5.07 17.71
N GLU A 147 9.71 5.44 17.78
CA GLU A 147 9.19 6.41 18.76
C GLU A 147 9.57 6.00 20.18
N LEU A 148 9.30 4.74 20.54
CA LEU A 148 9.64 4.20 21.85
C LEU A 148 11.15 4.11 22.09
N ALA A 149 11.94 3.78 21.08
CA ALA A 149 13.41 3.77 21.17
C ALA A 149 13.96 5.18 21.41
N MET A 150 13.39 6.20 20.78
CA MET A 150 13.74 7.60 21.01
C MET A 150 13.31 8.04 22.42
N ASP A 151 12.09 7.74 22.84
CA ASP A 151 11.58 8.09 24.18
C ASP A 151 12.43 7.45 25.30
N ARG A 152 12.97 6.25 25.08
CA ARG A 152 13.86 5.54 26.01
C ARG A 152 15.33 5.97 25.92
N GLY A 153 15.70 6.85 25.00
CA GLY A 153 17.09 7.25 24.79
C GLY A 153 17.98 6.20 24.11
N LEU A 154 17.41 5.07 23.65
CA LEU A 154 18.16 3.98 23.01
C LEU A 154 18.56 4.35 21.59
N TYR A 155 17.69 5.03 20.84
CA TYR A 155 17.96 5.47 19.47
C TYR A 155 19.20 6.38 19.39
N HIS A 156 19.37 7.24 20.39
CA HIS A 156 20.45 8.22 20.49
C HIS A 156 21.83 7.58 20.51
N LYS A 157 21.95 6.44 21.17
CA LYS A 157 23.19 5.67 21.21
C LYS A 157 23.63 5.23 19.81
N PHE A 158 22.69 4.90 18.91
CA PHE A 158 23.03 4.57 17.53
C PHE A 158 23.50 5.78 16.72
N VAL A 159 23.00 6.98 17.02
CA VAL A 159 23.54 8.23 16.44
C VAL A 159 24.95 8.49 16.97
N GLU A 160 25.16 8.32 18.28
CA GLU A 160 26.47 8.52 18.92
C GLU A 160 27.53 7.51 18.46
N ILE A 161 27.18 6.23 18.27
CA ILE A 161 28.08 5.21 17.70
C ILE A 161 28.60 5.67 16.34
N HIS A 162 27.69 6.14 15.48
CA HIS A 162 28.05 6.57 14.14
C HIS A 162 28.78 7.91 14.11
N LYS A 163 28.56 8.77 15.11
CA LYS A 163 29.22 10.08 15.24
C LYS A 163 30.63 9.97 15.78
N GLU A 164 30.92 8.96 16.61
CA GLU A 164 32.23 8.78 17.22
C GLU A 164 33.32 8.69 16.13
N THR A 165 34.42 9.42 16.31
CA THR A 165 35.42 9.65 15.26
C THR A 165 36.03 8.37 14.72
N MET A 166 36.47 7.44 15.58
CA MET A 166 37.10 6.19 15.13
C MET A 166 36.08 5.30 14.41
N SER A 167 34.85 5.27 14.92
CA SER A 167 33.73 4.52 14.37
C SER A 167 33.34 5.03 12.99
N THR A 168 33.16 6.36 12.84
CA THR A 168 32.87 7.02 11.56
C THR A 168 33.96 6.72 10.53
N THR A 169 35.22 6.84 10.95
CA THR A 169 36.40 6.69 10.10
C THR A 169 36.63 5.24 9.67
N GLU A 170 36.22 4.26 10.48
CA GLU A 170 36.23 2.84 10.07
C GLU A 170 35.03 2.52 9.16
N ALA A 171 33.87 3.13 9.44
CA ALA A 171 32.63 2.91 8.72
C ALA A 171 32.64 3.44 7.28
N HIS A 172 33.42 4.49 6.98
CA HIS A 172 33.38 5.21 5.69
C HIS A 172 34.76 5.31 5.06
N ASN A 173 34.79 5.47 3.73
CA ASN A 173 36.00 5.52 2.92
C ASN A 173 36.93 4.32 3.22
N SER A 174 36.32 3.15 3.44
CA SER A 174 37.01 1.95 3.87
C SER A 174 36.50 0.73 3.12
N CYS A 175 37.33 -0.32 3.06
CA CYS A 175 36.96 -1.61 2.48
C CYS A 175 35.89 -2.36 3.29
N VAL A 176 35.53 -1.86 4.47
CA VAL A 176 34.64 -2.53 5.41
C VAL A 176 33.30 -1.82 5.57
N PHE A 177 33.05 -0.75 4.80
CA PHE A 177 31.82 0.05 4.80
C PHE A 177 30.55 -0.82 4.89
N LEU A 178 30.39 -1.80 3.99
CA LEU A 178 29.18 -2.65 3.95
C LEU A 178 29.03 -3.52 5.20
N PHE A 179 30.13 -4.10 5.69
CA PHE A 179 30.11 -5.00 6.85
C PHE A 179 29.87 -4.25 8.16
N TRP A 180 30.49 -3.07 8.30
CA TRP A 180 30.33 -2.22 9.46
C TRP A 180 28.87 -1.77 9.60
N HIS A 181 28.27 -1.27 8.52
CA HIS A 181 26.86 -0.88 8.52
C HIS A 181 25.90 -2.07 8.72
N ARG A 182 26.24 -3.26 8.20
CA ARG A 182 25.47 -4.50 8.45
C ARG A 182 25.43 -4.87 9.94
N LYS A 183 26.56 -4.79 10.66
CA LYS A 183 26.60 -5.01 12.13
C LYS A 183 25.73 -3.97 12.85
N LEU A 184 25.79 -2.69 12.44
CA LEU A 184 24.97 -1.62 13.03
C LEU A 184 23.47 -1.89 12.84
N LEU A 185 23.04 -2.27 11.63
CA LEU A 185 21.65 -2.61 11.30
C LEU A 185 21.14 -3.80 12.12
N LEU A 186 21.94 -4.85 12.28
CA LEU A 186 21.58 -6.02 13.09
C LEU A 186 21.37 -5.67 14.56
N ALA A 187 22.28 -4.89 15.14
CA ALA A 187 22.14 -4.42 16.52
C ALA A 187 20.93 -3.49 16.68
N TYR A 188 20.69 -2.62 15.70
CA TYR A 188 19.51 -1.74 15.69
C TYR A 188 18.20 -2.55 15.63
N GLU A 189 18.15 -3.58 14.79
CA GLU A 189 17.01 -4.50 14.74
C GLU A 189 16.82 -5.25 16.07
N ASN A 190 17.91 -5.74 16.67
CA ASN A 190 17.88 -6.41 17.98
C ASN A 190 17.32 -5.48 19.07
N MET A 191 17.76 -4.22 19.09
CA MET A 191 17.25 -3.19 20.01
C MET A 191 15.75 -2.97 19.81
N LEU A 192 15.29 -2.75 18.57
CA LEU A 192 13.85 -2.56 18.33
C LEU A 192 13.03 -3.78 18.76
N ARG A 193 13.55 -5.00 18.56
CA ARG A 193 12.87 -6.24 18.95
C ARG A 193 12.81 -6.44 20.46
N SER A 194 13.72 -5.85 21.24
CA SER A 194 13.76 -5.97 22.70
C SER A 194 12.75 -5.05 23.41
N LEU A 195 12.15 -4.07 22.70
CA LEU A 195 11.27 -3.06 23.29
C LEU A 195 9.94 -3.61 23.86
N GLY A 196 9.64 -4.87 23.63
CA GLY A 196 8.51 -5.58 24.24
C GLY A 196 7.87 -6.63 23.32
N ASN A 197 6.89 -7.37 23.83
CA ASN A 197 6.24 -8.48 23.13
C ASN A 197 5.64 -8.11 21.77
N ARG A 198 5.23 -6.85 21.57
CA ARG A 198 4.72 -6.33 20.30
C ARG A 198 5.80 -6.30 19.20
N TYR A 199 7.04 -6.03 19.57
CA TYR A 199 8.15 -5.81 18.64
C TYR A 199 9.04 -7.05 18.47
N LYS A 200 8.82 -8.12 19.24
CA LYS A 200 9.66 -9.34 19.24
C LYS A 200 9.89 -9.99 17.87
N CYS A 201 8.98 -9.80 16.92
CA CYS A 201 9.10 -10.30 15.55
C CYS A 201 9.34 -9.19 14.51
N LEU A 202 9.64 -7.95 14.94
CA LEU A 202 9.90 -6.82 14.05
C LEU A 202 11.11 -7.11 13.17
N THR A 203 10.99 -6.76 11.88
CA THR A 203 12.07 -6.83 10.90
C THR A 203 12.29 -5.46 10.28
N LEU A 204 13.54 -5.15 9.90
CA LEU A 204 13.83 -3.88 9.24
C LEU A 204 13.25 -3.86 7.81
N PRO A 205 12.51 -2.80 7.42
CA PRO A 205 12.15 -2.59 6.04
C PRO A 205 13.31 -1.99 5.25
N TYR A 206 13.31 -2.18 3.93
CA TYR A 206 14.21 -1.48 3.02
C TYR A 206 13.44 -0.53 2.10
N TRP A 207 14.12 0.49 1.57
CA TRP A 207 13.56 1.44 0.62
C TRP A 207 13.83 0.99 -0.82
N ASP A 208 12.78 0.59 -1.55
CA ASP A 208 12.89 0.25 -2.97
C ASP A 208 12.83 1.51 -3.85
N TYR A 209 13.85 2.36 -3.76
CA TYR A 209 13.94 3.57 -4.58
C TYR A 209 14.04 3.26 -6.07
N VAL A 210 14.45 2.04 -6.44
CA VAL A 210 14.45 1.55 -7.83
C VAL A 210 13.03 1.42 -8.36
N GLN A 211 12.13 0.80 -7.59
CA GLN A 211 10.71 0.75 -7.92
C GLN A 211 10.10 2.16 -7.99
N ASN A 212 10.41 3.02 -7.03
CA ASN A 212 9.87 4.39 -6.99
C ASN A 212 10.33 5.19 -8.23
N TYR A 213 11.59 5.02 -8.65
CA TYR A 213 12.13 5.67 -9.84
C TYR A 213 11.47 5.14 -11.12
N ALA A 214 11.31 3.83 -11.27
CA ALA A 214 10.61 3.23 -12.41
C ALA A 214 9.15 3.72 -12.53
N THR A 215 8.48 3.90 -11.40
CA THR A 215 7.12 4.47 -11.33
C THR A 215 7.07 5.90 -11.87
N MET A 216 8.05 6.74 -11.51
CA MET A 216 8.19 8.09 -12.06
C MET A 216 8.43 8.06 -13.58
N GLN A 217 9.28 7.15 -14.07
CA GLN A 217 9.59 7.06 -15.50
C GLN A 217 8.37 6.66 -16.35
N ASN A 218 7.61 5.65 -15.90
CA ASN A 218 6.55 5.03 -16.70
C ASN A 218 5.18 5.71 -16.61
N THR A 219 4.99 6.66 -15.68
CA THR A 219 3.72 7.40 -15.60
C THR A 219 3.62 8.48 -16.69
N PRO A 220 2.42 8.77 -17.22
CA PRO A 220 2.25 9.84 -18.20
C PRO A 220 2.82 11.16 -17.66
N ARG A 221 3.52 11.95 -18.50
CA ARG A 221 4.21 13.18 -18.08
C ARG A 221 3.42 14.10 -17.15
N ALA A 222 2.11 14.26 -17.36
CA ALA A 222 1.24 15.11 -16.54
C ALA A 222 0.90 14.52 -15.15
N LYS A 223 1.16 13.23 -14.93
CA LYS A 223 0.85 12.45 -13.73
C LYS A 223 2.09 11.90 -13.02
N ARG A 224 3.29 12.11 -13.56
CA ARG A 224 4.53 11.76 -12.87
C ARG A 224 4.56 12.45 -11.53
N CYS A 225 4.88 11.70 -10.48
CA CYS A 225 5.30 12.29 -9.22
C CYS A 225 6.52 13.19 -9.50
N ARG A 226 6.59 14.33 -8.83
CA ARG A 226 7.53 15.41 -9.18
C ARG A 226 8.65 15.58 -8.17
N SER A 227 8.57 14.88 -7.05
CA SER A 227 9.54 14.96 -5.98
C SER A 227 9.79 13.60 -5.35
N ILE A 228 10.95 13.47 -4.71
CA ILE A 228 11.38 12.25 -4.03
C ILE A 228 10.38 11.84 -2.95
N GLU A 229 9.77 12.79 -2.24
CA GLU A 229 8.72 12.51 -1.24
C GLU A 229 7.41 12.02 -1.88
N GLU A 230 6.99 12.60 -3.00
CA GLU A 230 5.78 12.16 -3.70
C GLU A 230 5.95 10.77 -4.33
N CYS A 231 7.15 10.48 -4.85
CA CYS A 231 7.45 9.20 -5.49
C CYS A 231 7.75 8.07 -4.49
N SER A 232 8.16 8.40 -3.26
CA SER A 232 8.66 7.42 -2.28
C SER A 232 7.80 7.42 -1.03
N PRO A 233 6.80 6.51 -0.91
CA PRO A 233 5.87 6.47 0.21
C PRO A 233 6.53 6.43 1.59
N VAL A 234 7.74 5.83 1.70
CA VAL A 234 8.51 5.77 2.94
C VAL A 234 8.82 7.15 3.52
N LEU A 235 9.15 8.13 2.69
CA LEU A 235 9.52 9.47 3.16
C LEU A 235 8.31 10.20 3.75
N GLY A 236 7.15 10.08 3.11
CA GLY A 236 5.88 10.62 3.61
C GLY A 236 5.40 9.92 4.88
N ASP A 237 5.44 8.58 4.92
CA ASP A 237 4.97 7.79 6.05
C ASP A 237 5.85 7.99 7.32
N ILE A 238 7.12 8.37 7.16
CA ILE A 238 8.07 8.67 8.26
C ILE A 238 8.11 10.18 8.56
N GLY A 239 7.01 10.88 8.29
CA GLY A 239 6.76 12.24 8.74
C GLY A 239 6.95 13.33 7.67
N GLY A 240 7.46 13.00 6.50
CA GLY A 240 7.70 13.94 5.40
C GLY A 240 8.69 15.05 5.74
N SER A 241 8.71 16.11 4.94
CA SER A 241 9.70 17.19 5.07
C SER A 241 9.14 18.58 5.39
N THR A 242 7.82 18.77 5.32
CA THR A 242 7.23 20.12 5.23
C THR A 242 6.48 20.60 6.48
N VAL A 243 6.07 19.68 7.36
CA VAL A 243 5.29 20.02 8.56
C VAL A 243 6.21 20.22 9.75
N GLY A 244 6.39 21.47 10.17
CA GLY A 244 7.25 21.83 11.28
C GLY A 244 7.57 23.31 11.29
N LYS A 245 8.62 23.70 12.01
CA LYS A 245 9.12 25.09 12.06
C LYS A 245 10.64 25.09 11.98
N ARG A 246 11.23 26.17 11.47
CA ARG A 246 12.68 26.36 11.54
C ARG A 246 13.13 26.40 12.99
N SER A 247 14.32 25.85 13.24
CA SER A 247 14.92 25.77 14.57
C SER A 247 16.42 26.05 14.47
N THR A 248 16.97 26.76 15.44
CA THR A 248 18.40 26.98 15.61
C THR A 248 19.02 26.03 16.64
N LYS A 249 18.21 25.14 17.24
CA LYS A 249 18.67 24.19 18.26
C LYS A 249 19.86 23.39 17.74
N ASN A 250 20.81 23.14 18.64
CA ASN A 250 21.93 22.26 18.38
C ASN A 250 21.47 20.81 18.60
N LEU A 251 21.59 19.98 17.58
CA LEU A 251 21.23 18.57 17.62
C LEU A 251 22.49 17.74 17.39
N PHE A 252 22.91 17.00 18.42
CA PHE A 252 24.14 16.19 18.43
C PHE A 252 25.43 16.95 18.04
N GLY A 253 25.50 18.25 18.28
CA GLY A 253 26.65 19.10 17.92
C GLY A 253 26.42 19.97 16.67
N TYR A 254 25.31 19.78 15.94
CA TYR A 254 25.08 20.43 14.65
C TYR A 254 23.80 21.29 14.64
N SER A 255 23.78 22.36 13.86
CA SER A 255 22.59 23.24 13.73
C SER A 255 22.20 23.41 12.26
N TYR A 256 20.88 23.48 12.01
CA TYR A 256 20.31 23.52 10.67
C TYR A 256 19.29 24.66 10.51
N PRO A 257 19.68 25.93 10.71
CA PRO A 257 18.76 27.06 10.84
C PRO A 257 17.93 27.34 9.57
N ALA A 258 18.41 26.92 8.40
CA ALA A 258 17.71 27.09 7.13
C ALA A 258 16.60 26.05 6.90
N LEU A 259 16.61 24.93 7.64
CA LEU A 259 15.76 23.77 7.39
C LEU A 259 14.53 23.76 8.29
N THR A 260 13.47 23.11 7.82
CA THR A 260 12.27 22.85 8.63
C THR A 260 12.59 21.74 9.62
N CYS A 261 12.47 22.03 10.92
CA CYS A 261 12.48 21.00 11.95
C CYS A 261 11.11 20.34 11.98
N VAL A 262 11.04 19.15 11.39
CA VAL A 262 9.81 18.39 11.17
C VAL A 262 9.32 17.78 12.46
N THR A 263 8.03 17.96 12.75
CA THR A 263 7.38 17.53 14.00
C THR A 263 6.33 16.46 13.79
N ASN A 264 6.27 15.86 12.60
CA ASN A 264 5.42 14.69 12.36
C ASN A 264 6.10 13.43 12.86
N ARG A 265 5.30 12.44 13.22
CA ARG A 265 5.80 11.14 13.67
C ARG A 265 6.68 10.45 12.61
N PRO A 266 7.78 9.79 13.02
CA PRO A 266 8.30 9.66 14.40
C PRO A 266 9.22 10.82 14.84
N ALA A 267 9.48 11.82 14.00
CA ALA A 267 10.44 12.89 14.26
C ALA A 267 10.16 13.71 15.54
N ASN A 268 8.90 13.78 15.97
CA ASN A 268 8.49 14.44 17.22
C ASN A 268 8.99 13.73 18.49
N HIS A 269 9.58 12.54 18.41
CA HIS A 269 10.13 11.83 19.56
C HIS A 269 11.65 12.04 19.72
N LEU A 270 12.33 12.65 18.74
CA LEU A 270 13.77 12.86 18.84
C LEU A 270 14.13 13.82 19.99
N CYS A 271 15.16 13.43 20.77
CA CYS A 271 15.53 14.12 22.00
C CYS A 271 17.04 14.11 22.28
N THR A 272 17.85 15.04 21.81
CA THR A 272 19.33 14.89 21.80
C THR A 272 19.99 14.59 23.15
N VAL A 273 19.32 14.87 24.27
CA VAL A 273 19.74 14.49 25.62
C VAL A 273 18.87 13.36 26.14
N ALA A 274 19.47 12.20 26.40
CA ALA A 274 18.79 11.04 26.97
C ALA A 274 18.19 11.38 28.35
N GLY A 275 16.91 11.04 28.56
CA GLY A 275 16.21 11.32 29.83
C GLY A 275 15.85 12.80 30.05
N ALA A 276 16.03 13.67 29.04
CA ALA A 276 15.60 15.06 29.12
C ALA A 276 14.09 15.17 29.36
N SER A 277 13.70 16.16 30.17
CA SER A 277 12.29 16.52 30.34
C SER A 277 11.68 16.96 29.00
N SER A 278 10.36 16.82 28.85
CA SER A 278 9.66 17.22 27.61
C SER A 278 9.91 18.68 27.22
N SER A 279 10.13 19.59 28.19
CA SER A 279 10.43 21.00 27.90
C SER A 279 11.84 21.23 27.36
N THR A 280 12.78 20.34 27.68
CA THR A 280 14.18 20.39 27.20
C THR A 280 14.42 19.55 25.94
N CYS A 281 13.45 18.72 25.58
CA CYS A 281 13.53 17.83 24.43
C CYS A 281 13.36 18.57 23.09
N ASP A 282 13.96 18.05 22.02
CA ASP A 282 13.95 18.70 20.72
C ASP A 282 12.60 18.59 20.02
N HIS A 283 12.01 17.39 20.05
CA HIS A 283 10.73 17.03 19.46
C HIS A 283 10.62 17.36 17.96
N CYS A 284 11.75 17.32 17.24
CA CYS A 284 11.78 17.49 15.81
C CYS A 284 13.07 16.99 15.17
N ILE A 285 13.04 16.77 13.85
CA ILE A 285 14.21 16.45 13.03
C ILE A 285 14.29 17.46 11.86
N PRO A 286 15.41 18.19 11.69
CA PRO A 286 15.56 19.09 10.55
C PRO A 286 15.69 18.29 9.26
N ARG A 287 14.89 18.60 8.25
CA ARG A 287 14.92 17.89 6.94
C ARG A 287 15.07 18.86 5.78
N GLY A 288 15.76 18.41 4.73
CA GLY A 288 15.69 19.05 3.42
C GLY A 288 14.25 19.03 2.89
N ASN A 289 13.88 19.96 2.01
CA ASN A 289 12.52 20.03 1.48
C ASN A 289 12.28 18.96 0.39
N TRP A 290 12.17 17.69 0.81
CA TRP A 290 11.95 16.53 -0.04
C TRP A 290 10.74 16.67 -0.96
N ALA A 291 9.69 17.37 -0.52
CA ALA A 291 8.51 17.66 -1.34
C ALA A 291 8.81 18.51 -2.60
N SER A 292 9.98 19.17 -2.67
CA SER A 292 10.41 20.00 -3.80
C SER A 292 11.61 19.45 -4.58
N ILE A 293 12.25 18.40 -4.08
CA ILE A 293 13.48 17.84 -4.66
C ILE A 293 13.11 16.68 -5.58
N PRO A 294 13.55 16.65 -6.85
CA PRO A 294 13.25 15.56 -7.78
C PRO A 294 13.91 14.24 -7.34
N MET A 295 13.42 13.12 -7.86
CA MET A 295 14.22 11.88 -7.82
C MET A 295 15.44 12.01 -8.73
N ILE A 296 16.49 11.25 -8.42
CA ILE A 296 17.79 11.28 -9.11
C ILE A 296 18.03 10.00 -9.89
N THR A 297 18.78 10.07 -10.98
CA THR A 297 19.11 8.91 -11.83
C THR A 297 19.86 7.81 -11.08
N ASP A 298 20.62 8.15 -10.03
CA ASP A 298 21.34 7.20 -9.19
C ASP A 298 20.42 6.15 -8.53
N MET A 299 19.11 6.42 -8.46
CA MET A 299 18.09 5.49 -7.98
C MET A 299 17.59 4.51 -9.06
N SER A 300 18.05 4.60 -10.31
CA SER A 300 17.63 3.70 -11.40
C SER A 300 18.22 2.30 -11.25
N ILE A 301 17.54 1.30 -11.85
CA ILE A 301 18.04 -0.08 -11.88
C ILE A 301 19.36 -0.20 -12.64
N ASP A 302 19.54 0.58 -13.73
CA ASP A 302 20.77 0.57 -14.52
C ASP A 302 21.96 1.17 -13.77
N SER A 303 21.74 2.22 -12.97
CA SER A 303 22.76 2.77 -12.08
C SER A 303 23.11 1.74 -11.01
N VAL A 304 22.12 1.20 -10.31
CA VAL A 304 22.34 0.17 -9.26
C VAL A 304 23.09 -1.04 -9.83
N ARG A 305 22.68 -1.59 -10.98
CA ARG A 305 23.41 -2.71 -11.60
C ARG A 305 24.87 -2.33 -11.88
N GLY A 306 25.11 -1.14 -12.45
CA GLY A 306 26.46 -0.67 -12.75
C GLY A 306 27.37 -0.64 -11.52
N GLN A 307 26.84 -0.25 -10.37
CA GLN A 307 27.61 -0.19 -9.12
C GLN A 307 27.85 -1.57 -8.48
N LEU A 308 27.14 -2.62 -8.92
CA LEU A 308 27.26 -3.96 -8.35
C LEU A 308 28.02 -4.92 -9.27
N LEU A 309 27.67 -4.94 -10.56
CA LEU A 309 28.04 -6.03 -11.45
C LEU A 309 28.91 -5.61 -12.63
N ALA A 310 29.20 -4.32 -12.80
CA ALA A 310 30.10 -3.87 -13.86
C ALA A 310 31.50 -4.50 -13.70
N PRO A 311 32.20 -4.86 -14.79
CA PRO A 311 33.48 -5.57 -14.74
C PRO A 311 34.54 -4.91 -13.85
N GLU A 312 34.60 -3.58 -13.87
CA GLU A 312 35.53 -2.76 -13.08
C GLU A 312 35.27 -2.80 -11.58
N VAL A 313 34.07 -3.20 -11.14
CA VAL A 313 33.69 -3.31 -9.72
C VAL A 313 33.61 -4.75 -9.26
N ALA A 314 33.07 -5.64 -10.10
CA ALA A 314 32.55 -6.94 -9.68
C ALA A 314 33.60 -7.90 -9.08
N GLY A 315 34.88 -7.70 -9.38
CA GLY A 315 35.98 -8.55 -8.91
C GLY A 315 36.47 -8.29 -7.48
N SER A 316 35.96 -7.26 -6.80
CA SER A 316 36.50 -6.81 -5.52
C SER A 316 35.41 -6.22 -4.60
N ILE A 317 35.29 -6.75 -3.38
CA ILE A 317 34.41 -6.18 -2.35
C ILE A 317 34.84 -4.77 -1.92
N ARG A 318 36.12 -4.44 -2.07
CA ARG A 318 36.65 -3.10 -1.80
C ARG A 318 36.15 -2.12 -2.86
N LEU A 319 36.26 -2.47 -4.14
CA LEU A 319 35.73 -1.64 -5.23
C LEU A 319 34.20 -1.56 -5.16
N LEU A 320 33.52 -2.66 -4.81
CA LEU A 320 32.08 -2.67 -4.55
C LEU A 320 31.70 -1.70 -3.44
N SER A 321 32.39 -1.75 -2.31
CA SER A 321 32.13 -0.86 -1.17
C SER A 321 32.28 0.61 -1.59
N GLN A 322 33.36 0.95 -2.30
CA GLN A 322 33.57 2.30 -2.84
C GLN A 322 32.48 2.70 -3.86
N ALA A 323 32.07 1.79 -4.74
CA ALA A 323 31.04 2.04 -5.73
C ALA A 323 29.68 2.30 -5.06
N ILE A 324 29.26 1.46 -4.11
CA ILE A 324 27.99 1.63 -3.38
C ILE A 324 28.02 2.88 -2.50
N GLU A 325 29.14 3.14 -1.81
CA GLU A 325 29.33 4.31 -0.93
C GLU A 325 29.23 5.64 -1.71
N SER A 326 29.77 5.68 -2.93
CA SER A 326 29.66 6.83 -3.82
C SER A 326 28.28 6.95 -4.49
N SER A 327 27.68 5.84 -4.91
CA SER A 327 26.29 5.80 -5.39
C SER A 327 25.71 4.39 -5.26
N PRO A 328 24.51 4.22 -4.68
CA PRO A 328 23.55 5.28 -4.39
C PRO A 328 23.69 5.94 -3.01
N HIS A 329 24.60 5.50 -2.14
CA HIS A 329 24.69 5.98 -0.75
C HIS A 329 24.88 7.49 -0.63
N ALA A 330 26.02 8.04 -1.10
CA ALA A 330 26.27 9.48 -1.02
C ALA A 330 25.22 10.28 -1.80
N SER A 331 24.87 9.85 -3.02
CA SER A 331 23.87 10.51 -3.87
C SER A 331 22.52 10.70 -3.15
N ILE A 332 22.03 9.69 -2.42
CA ILE A 332 20.76 9.77 -1.70
C ILE A 332 20.88 10.64 -0.44
N HIS A 333 21.92 10.45 0.36
CA HIS A 333 22.19 11.26 1.55
C HIS A 333 22.27 12.76 1.22
N ILE A 334 23.02 13.10 0.18
CA ILE A 334 23.16 14.47 -0.33
C ILE A 334 21.80 15.03 -0.77
N THR A 335 21.02 14.23 -1.51
CA THR A 335 19.70 14.61 -2.02
C THR A 335 18.69 14.88 -0.91
N LEU A 336 18.72 14.10 0.17
CA LEU A 336 17.82 14.29 1.32
C LEU A 336 18.20 15.52 2.17
N SER A 337 19.46 15.98 2.10
CA SER A 337 19.97 17.16 2.81
C SER A 337 19.83 17.08 4.34
N GLY A 338 20.14 18.18 5.03
CA GLY A 338 20.09 18.25 6.49
C GLY A 338 21.02 17.23 7.16
N PRO A 339 20.53 16.48 8.17
CA PRO A 339 21.29 15.43 8.84
C PRO A 339 21.77 14.34 7.88
N GLN A 340 20.97 13.98 6.88
CA GLN A 340 21.36 12.97 5.89
C GLN A 340 22.59 13.42 5.09
N ASN A 341 22.76 14.73 4.85
CA ASN A 341 23.95 15.29 4.21
C ASN A 341 25.12 15.55 5.19
N ASN A 342 25.17 14.82 6.30
CA ASN A 342 26.28 14.84 7.24
C ASN A 342 26.63 13.39 7.60
N VAL A 343 27.83 12.95 7.21
CA VAL A 343 28.28 11.56 7.41
C VAL A 343 28.11 11.14 8.87
N ALA A 344 28.63 11.91 9.82
CA ALA A 344 28.67 11.53 11.24
C ALA A 344 27.27 11.37 11.88
N VAL A 345 26.32 12.26 11.59
CA VAL A 345 25.01 12.31 12.27
C VAL A 345 23.82 11.97 11.39
N SER A 346 24.04 11.43 10.20
CA SER A 346 22.97 10.95 9.32
C SER A 346 21.99 9.97 9.99
N PRO A 347 22.39 9.08 10.93
CA PRO A 347 21.43 8.23 11.65
C PRO A 347 20.46 8.99 12.55
N MET A 348 20.64 10.30 12.77
CA MET A 348 19.66 11.11 13.49
C MET A 348 18.28 11.03 12.84
N ASP A 349 18.21 10.88 11.51
CA ASP A 349 16.95 10.68 10.79
C ASP A 349 16.68 9.18 10.56
N PRO A 350 15.52 8.64 10.99
CA PRO A 350 15.19 7.21 10.84
C PRO A 350 15.21 6.68 9.41
N VAL A 351 15.13 7.55 8.40
CA VAL A 351 15.31 7.16 6.98
C VAL A 351 16.69 6.52 6.74
N PHE A 352 17.71 6.89 7.52
CA PHE A 352 19.06 6.30 7.47
C PHE A 352 19.01 4.77 7.51
N PHE A 353 18.34 4.19 8.50
CA PHE A 353 18.36 2.73 8.72
C PHE A 353 17.63 1.99 7.60
N ILE A 354 16.61 2.61 7.00
CA ILE A 354 15.87 2.02 5.88
C ILE A 354 16.68 2.11 4.59
N HIS A 355 17.33 3.24 4.35
CA HIS A 355 18.22 3.43 3.22
C HIS A 355 19.42 2.46 3.28
N HIS A 356 20.09 2.37 4.43
CA HIS A 356 21.21 1.45 4.65
C HIS A 356 20.79 -0.02 4.58
N ASN A 357 19.56 -0.36 4.95
CA ASN A 357 19.04 -1.70 4.74
C ASN A 357 18.85 -2.04 3.24
N THR A 358 18.65 -1.03 2.37
CA THR A 358 18.72 -1.25 0.92
C THR A 358 20.16 -1.47 0.47
N LEU A 359 21.15 -0.74 1.01
CA LEU A 359 22.56 -0.99 0.67
C LEU A 359 23.02 -2.39 1.10
N ASP A 360 22.51 -2.86 2.24
CA ASP A 360 22.69 -4.22 2.74
C ASP A 360 22.10 -5.27 1.78
N LEU A 361 20.91 -4.99 1.23
CA LEU A 361 20.28 -5.78 0.17
C LEU A 361 21.12 -5.77 -1.12
N LEU A 362 21.66 -4.63 -1.52
CA LEU A 362 22.50 -4.54 -2.74
C LEU A 362 23.76 -5.40 -2.63
N HIS A 363 24.43 -5.38 -1.48
CA HIS A 363 25.54 -6.29 -1.21
C HIS A 363 25.10 -7.76 -1.22
N THR A 364 23.89 -8.07 -0.73
CA THR A 364 23.32 -9.42 -0.80
C THR A 364 23.13 -9.89 -2.25
N ILE A 365 22.64 -9.02 -3.14
CA ILE A 365 22.53 -9.30 -4.58
C ILE A 365 23.92 -9.55 -5.19
N TYR A 366 24.90 -8.69 -4.88
CA TYR A 366 26.28 -8.90 -5.32
C TYR A 366 26.84 -10.25 -4.87
N TYR A 367 26.68 -10.59 -3.59
CA TYR A 367 27.17 -11.85 -3.02
C TYR A 367 26.58 -13.05 -3.77
N HIS A 368 25.26 -13.04 -3.98
CA HIS A 368 24.55 -14.07 -4.74
C HIS A 368 25.09 -14.21 -6.18
N CYS A 369 25.38 -13.08 -6.84
CA CYS A 369 25.81 -13.09 -8.23
C CYS A 369 27.29 -13.40 -8.44
N LYS A 370 28.16 -13.00 -7.50
CA LYS A 370 29.62 -12.98 -7.71
C LYS A 370 30.41 -13.86 -6.76
N VAL A 371 29.85 -14.23 -5.62
CA VAL A 371 30.56 -15.00 -4.57
C VAL A 371 29.94 -16.39 -4.40
N GLU A 372 28.62 -16.48 -4.27
CA GLU A 372 27.92 -17.75 -4.06
C GLU A 372 28.19 -18.81 -5.15
N PRO A 373 28.23 -18.49 -6.46
CA PRO A 373 28.46 -19.47 -7.51
C PRO A 373 29.86 -20.11 -7.48
N LEU A 374 30.80 -19.50 -6.75
CA LEU A 374 32.17 -20.02 -6.60
C LEU A 374 32.25 -21.18 -5.62
N GLY A 375 31.23 -21.40 -4.78
CA GLY A 375 31.23 -22.48 -3.80
C GLY A 375 32.36 -22.40 -2.77
N LEU A 376 32.84 -21.20 -2.44
CA LEU A 376 34.01 -20.99 -1.57
C LEU A 376 33.82 -21.64 -0.19
N SER A 377 34.84 -22.38 0.25
CA SER A 377 34.97 -22.85 1.63
C SER A 377 35.17 -21.68 2.61
N LYS A 378 35.05 -21.95 3.92
CA LYS A 378 35.27 -20.92 4.95
C LYS A 378 36.65 -20.28 4.86
N ALA A 379 37.69 -21.05 4.54
CA ALA A 379 39.05 -20.53 4.40
C ALA A 379 39.19 -19.66 3.14
N GLU A 380 38.62 -20.10 2.01
CA GLU A 380 38.68 -19.35 0.75
C GLU A 380 37.88 -18.04 0.82
N LYS A 381 36.77 -17.99 1.57
CA LYS A 381 36.01 -16.74 1.82
C LYS A 381 36.83 -15.65 2.50
N MET A 382 37.90 -16.01 3.22
CA MET A 382 38.77 -15.04 3.89
C MET A 382 39.83 -14.43 2.96
N THR A 383 40.13 -15.10 1.85
CA THR A 383 41.22 -14.71 0.93
C THR A 383 40.72 -14.26 -0.44
N ASP A 384 39.52 -14.68 -0.86
CA ASP A 384 38.93 -14.27 -2.13
C ASP A 384 38.50 -12.80 -2.09
N THR A 385 39.02 -12.00 -3.01
CA THR A 385 38.82 -10.54 -3.05
C THR A 385 37.37 -10.12 -3.24
N ARG A 386 36.50 -10.99 -3.75
CA ARG A 386 35.06 -10.73 -3.89
C ARG A 386 34.30 -10.96 -2.59
N SER A 387 34.80 -11.86 -1.74
CA SER A 387 34.20 -12.16 -0.43
C SER A 387 34.76 -11.23 0.65
N PHE A 388 36.08 -11.12 0.74
CA PHE A 388 36.75 -10.20 1.65
C PHE A 388 38.07 -9.68 1.05
N GLN A 389 38.30 -8.37 1.15
CA GLN A 389 39.57 -7.76 0.79
C GLN A 389 39.93 -6.70 1.82
N GLY A 390 41.07 -6.90 2.50
CA GLY A 390 41.57 -5.99 3.51
C GLY A 390 42.05 -4.64 2.96
N CYS A 391 42.20 -3.67 3.86
CA CYS A 391 42.71 -2.33 3.57
C CYS A 391 43.25 -1.66 4.83
N THR A 392 43.96 -0.55 4.65
CA THR A 392 44.27 0.38 5.74
C THR A 392 43.14 1.40 5.85
N THR A 393 42.56 1.54 7.05
CA THR A 393 41.51 2.53 7.32
C THR A 393 42.09 3.91 7.60
N GLY A 394 41.25 4.95 7.62
CA GLY A 394 41.66 6.29 8.05
C GLY A 394 42.15 6.36 9.50
N ASN A 395 41.86 5.34 10.32
CA ASN A 395 42.40 5.18 11.67
C ASN A 395 43.86 4.69 11.68
N GLY A 396 44.45 4.39 10.53
CA GLY A 396 45.80 3.81 10.42
C GLY A 396 45.87 2.32 10.70
N HIS A 397 44.72 1.63 10.83
CA HIS A 397 44.67 0.20 11.10
C HIS A 397 44.63 -0.62 9.81
N ASN A 398 45.48 -1.65 9.73
CA ASN A 398 45.42 -2.66 8.66
C ASN A 398 44.38 -3.71 9.03
N LEU A 399 43.27 -3.75 8.29
CA LEU A 399 42.18 -4.69 8.52
C LEU A 399 42.36 -5.95 7.67
N GLY A 400 42.28 -7.10 8.33
CA GLY A 400 42.19 -8.43 7.73
C GLY A 400 40.80 -9.04 7.94
N PRO A 401 40.54 -10.22 7.36
CA PRO A 401 39.22 -10.86 7.41
C PRO A 401 38.76 -11.14 8.84
N THR A 402 39.70 -11.49 9.73
CA THR A 402 39.48 -11.84 11.13
C THR A 402 39.62 -10.66 12.09
N SER A 403 39.93 -9.46 11.59
CA SER A 403 39.99 -8.25 12.42
C SER A 403 38.62 -8.00 13.06
N PRO A 404 38.58 -7.55 14.33
CA PRO A 404 37.33 -7.20 14.99
C PRO A 404 36.71 -5.96 14.34
N ILE A 405 35.38 -5.90 14.26
CA ILE A 405 34.66 -4.69 13.81
C ILE A 405 34.64 -3.67 14.95
N MET A 406 35.27 -2.51 14.76
CA MET A 406 35.34 -1.46 15.76
C MET A 406 34.07 -0.60 15.74
N MET A 407 33.38 -0.58 16.87
CA MET A 407 32.28 0.36 17.15
C MET A 407 32.47 0.87 18.56
N LYS A 408 32.51 2.19 18.71
CA LYS A 408 32.81 2.87 19.98
C LYS A 408 31.75 3.92 20.28
N LEU A 409 31.72 4.32 21.55
CA LEU A 409 30.77 5.29 22.08
C LEU A 409 31.46 6.11 23.17
N GLU A 410 31.14 7.40 23.24
CA GLU A 410 31.51 8.23 24.39
C GLU A 410 30.65 7.85 25.61
N GLY A 411 31.31 7.38 26.66
CA GLY A 411 30.70 7.10 27.96
C GLY A 411 31.16 8.08 29.05
N PRO A 412 30.59 7.99 30.27
CA PRO A 412 30.96 8.86 31.39
C PRO A 412 32.45 8.79 31.79
N ALA A 413 33.09 7.66 31.53
CA ALA A 413 34.51 7.40 31.83
C ALA A 413 35.43 7.59 30.60
N GLY A 414 34.92 8.18 29.51
CA GLY A 414 35.61 8.31 28.23
C GLY A 414 35.09 7.34 27.17
N VAL A 415 35.83 7.22 26.06
CA VAL A 415 35.43 6.38 24.92
C VAL A 415 35.57 4.90 25.29
N VAL A 416 34.49 4.14 25.09
CA VAL A 416 34.44 2.69 25.33
C VAL A 416 34.09 1.92 24.06
N ASN A 417 34.47 0.65 23.99
CA ASN A 417 33.96 -0.26 22.97
C ASN A 417 32.47 -0.52 23.20
N ILE A 418 31.68 -0.63 22.14
CA ILE A 418 30.22 -0.66 22.25
C ILE A 418 29.69 -1.85 23.04
N GLU A 419 30.37 -3.01 23.00
CA GLU A 419 29.98 -4.21 23.73
C GLU A 419 29.99 -4.03 25.26
N ASN A 420 30.71 -3.01 25.74
CA ASN A 420 30.81 -2.65 27.16
C ASN A 420 29.81 -1.56 27.58
N ASP A 421 29.08 -0.95 26.63
CA ASP A 421 28.05 0.03 26.98
C ASP A 421 26.88 -0.67 27.71
N PRO A 422 26.43 -0.15 28.86
CA PRO A 422 25.40 -0.79 29.67
C PRO A 422 24.00 -0.74 29.06
N LEU A 423 23.72 0.15 28.11
CA LEU A 423 22.39 0.33 27.54
C LEU A 423 22.20 -0.41 26.22
N VAL A 424 23.19 -0.35 25.33
CA VAL A 424 23.08 -0.93 23.99
C VAL A 424 24.08 -2.04 23.71
N GLY A 425 25.11 -2.22 24.56
CA GLY A 425 26.14 -3.23 24.33
C GLY A 425 25.60 -4.66 24.25
N GLU A 426 24.49 -4.96 24.94
CA GLU A 426 23.83 -6.27 24.84
C GLU A 426 23.39 -6.62 23.41
N PHE A 427 23.01 -5.63 22.59
CA PHE A 427 22.55 -5.86 21.22
C PHE A 427 23.68 -6.19 20.25
N PHE A 428 24.94 -5.94 20.66
CA PHE A 428 26.15 -6.21 19.89
C PHE A 428 26.89 -7.47 20.35
N ARG A 429 26.81 -7.84 21.64
CA ARG A 429 27.58 -8.96 22.24
C ARG A 429 27.33 -10.32 21.56
N ASP A 430 26.10 -10.58 21.14
CA ASP A 430 25.72 -11.86 20.52
C ASP A 430 25.93 -11.87 19.00
N LEU A 431 26.34 -10.75 18.40
CA LEU A 431 26.63 -10.68 16.97
C LEU A 431 28.05 -11.19 16.68
N PRO A 432 28.28 -11.78 15.50
CA PRO A 432 29.63 -12.03 15.01
C PRO A 432 30.47 -10.74 15.05
N ASN A 433 31.80 -10.87 15.15
CA ASN A 433 32.67 -9.69 15.23
C ASN A 433 33.82 -9.69 14.23
N GLN A 434 33.91 -10.68 13.33
CA GLN A 434 34.95 -10.73 12.30
C GLN A 434 34.34 -10.38 10.94
N TYR A 435 35.02 -9.55 10.16
CA TYR A 435 34.49 -9.01 8.90
C TYR A 435 34.00 -10.07 7.92
N TYR A 436 34.74 -11.17 7.71
CA TYR A 436 34.31 -12.21 6.76
C TYR A 436 32.99 -12.88 7.15
N GLN A 437 32.60 -12.85 8.43
CA GLN A 437 31.34 -13.44 8.92
C GLN A 437 30.12 -12.63 8.46
N PHE A 438 30.34 -11.38 8.04
CA PHE A 438 29.29 -10.49 7.57
C PHE A 438 29.10 -10.54 6.06
N ALA A 439 29.74 -11.45 5.32
CA ALA A 439 29.60 -11.53 3.87
C ALA A 439 28.23 -12.06 3.43
N ASP A 440 27.72 -13.13 4.06
CA ASP A 440 26.42 -13.74 3.74
C ASP A 440 25.42 -13.49 4.86
N VAL A 441 24.32 -12.81 4.54
CA VAL A 441 23.26 -12.44 5.50
C VAL A 441 22.52 -13.66 6.05
N ARG A 442 22.42 -14.76 5.30
CA ARG A 442 21.73 -15.98 5.75
C ARG A 442 22.43 -16.59 6.95
N SER A 443 23.76 -16.49 7.01
CA SER A 443 24.56 -16.92 8.17
C SER A 443 24.34 -16.06 9.41
N LEU A 444 23.75 -14.88 9.25
CA LEU A 444 23.39 -13.94 10.32
C LEU A 444 21.91 -14.08 10.75
N GLY A 445 21.18 -15.05 10.18
CA GLY A 445 19.83 -15.40 10.60
C GLY A 445 18.71 -14.50 10.05
N TYR A 446 18.95 -13.81 8.93
CA TYR A 446 17.92 -13.04 8.22
C TYR A 446 18.01 -13.20 6.70
N SER A 447 16.90 -12.91 6.03
CA SER A 447 16.81 -12.89 4.57
C SER A 447 15.95 -11.72 4.08
N TYR A 448 15.75 -11.67 2.77
CA TYR A 448 15.00 -10.61 2.09
C TYR A 448 13.86 -11.20 1.28
N GLU A 449 12.75 -10.47 1.25
CA GLU A 449 11.70 -10.62 0.26
C GLU A 449 11.96 -9.62 -0.87
N LEU A 450 12.47 -10.10 -2.00
CA LEU A 450 12.80 -9.30 -3.17
C LEU A 450 11.64 -9.27 -4.16
N LYS A 451 11.30 -8.06 -4.63
CA LYS A 451 10.25 -7.81 -5.63
C LYS A 451 10.78 -6.96 -6.78
N GLY A 452 10.03 -6.95 -7.89
CA GLY A 452 10.24 -6.01 -8.98
C GLY A 452 11.63 -6.10 -9.59
N LEU A 453 12.21 -4.94 -9.92
CA LEU A 453 13.49 -4.86 -10.64
C LEU A 453 14.69 -5.38 -9.83
N LEU A 454 14.69 -5.22 -8.50
CA LEU A 454 15.73 -5.78 -7.63
C LEU A 454 15.64 -7.32 -7.54
N GLY A 455 14.42 -7.88 -7.52
CA GLY A 455 14.21 -9.33 -7.60
C GLY A 455 14.63 -9.91 -8.94
N ASP A 456 14.39 -9.20 -10.05
CA ASP A 456 14.87 -9.59 -11.38
C ASP A 456 16.40 -9.58 -11.45
N LEU A 457 17.03 -8.53 -10.91
CA LEU A 457 18.49 -8.41 -10.84
C LEU A 457 19.11 -9.55 -10.01
N TYR A 458 18.53 -9.87 -8.86
CA TYR A 458 18.93 -11.03 -8.05
C TYR A 458 18.83 -12.33 -8.84
N SER A 459 17.73 -12.55 -9.56
CA SER A 459 17.48 -13.80 -10.28
C SER A 459 18.37 -14.01 -11.51
N LYS A 460 18.73 -12.92 -12.21
CA LYS A 460 19.41 -12.98 -13.51
C LYS A 460 20.87 -12.57 -13.48
N CYS A 461 21.29 -11.80 -12.48
CA CYS A 461 22.63 -11.22 -12.40
C CYS A 461 23.03 -10.51 -13.72
N ASP A 462 24.05 -11.03 -14.43
CA ASP A 462 24.57 -10.45 -15.68
C ASP A 462 23.91 -10.97 -16.96
N GLY A 463 23.00 -11.94 -16.89
CA GLY A 463 22.31 -12.46 -18.08
C GLY A 463 23.15 -13.44 -18.91
N THR A 464 23.07 -14.72 -18.56
CA THR A 464 22.61 -15.84 -19.40
C THR A 464 22.75 -17.08 -18.55
N MET A 465 21.95 -17.11 -17.51
CA MET A 465 21.32 -18.26 -16.91
C MET A 465 20.20 -17.57 -16.14
N ALA A 466 18.94 -17.85 -16.47
CA ALA A 466 18.09 -18.17 -15.34
C ALA A 466 18.94 -19.20 -14.61
N VAL A 467 19.42 -18.90 -13.40
CA VAL A 467 19.63 -20.01 -12.50
C VAL A 467 18.26 -20.65 -12.50
N SER A 468 18.13 -21.71 -13.30
CA SER A 468 16.97 -22.59 -13.32
C SER A 468 17.06 -23.39 -12.02
N ARG A 469 17.10 -22.64 -10.92
CA ARG A 469 16.29 -22.94 -9.78
C ARG A 469 15.10 -21.96 -9.86
N LEU A 470 14.06 -22.20 -10.66
CA LEU A 470 12.95 -23.04 -10.17
C LEU A 470 13.47 -23.83 -8.99
N GLU A 471 13.29 -23.31 -7.76
CA GLU A 471 13.34 -24.13 -6.56
C GLU A 471 12.49 -25.37 -6.85
N SER A 472 13.16 -26.33 -7.45
CA SER A 472 12.72 -27.66 -7.64
C SER A 472 12.80 -28.15 -6.22
N PHE A 473 11.68 -28.67 -5.78
CA PHE A 473 11.65 -29.87 -4.99
C PHE A 473 12.71 -30.86 -5.53
N SER A 474 13.97 -30.62 -5.18
CA SER A 474 15.05 -31.57 -5.20
C SER A 474 15.12 -32.01 -3.76
N GLU A 475 14.54 -33.17 -3.50
CA GLU A 475 14.62 -33.87 -2.21
C GLU A 475 16.07 -34.21 -1.80
N ASN A 476 17.13 -33.75 -2.49
CA ASN A 476 18.51 -34.15 -2.19
C ASN A 476 19.60 -33.06 -2.31
N VAL A 477 19.27 -31.77 -2.15
CA VAL A 477 20.31 -30.76 -1.85
C VAL A 477 19.85 -29.91 -0.66
N THR A 478 20.22 -30.34 0.53
CA THR A 478 20.05 -29.54 1.75
C THR A 478 20.90 -28.28 1.64
N SER A 479 20.26 -27.12 1.52
CA SER A 479 20.92 -25.83 1.77
C SER A 479 21.55 -25.89 3.17
N PRO A 480 22.81 -25.46 3.36
CA PRO A 480 23.44 -25.44 4.68
C PRO A 480 22.86 -24.36 5.61
N PHE A 481 21.87 -23.59 5.16
CA PHE A 481 21.27 -22.48 5.91
C PHE A 481 19.76 -22.68 6.14
N ASP A 482 19.28 -22.34 7.34
CA ASP A 482 17.86 -22.44 7.73
C ASP A 482 16.98 -21.29 7.22
N VAL A 483 17.57 -20.30 6.52
CA VAL A 483 16.89 -19.08 6.06
C VAL A 483 17.27 -18.79 4.60
N GLU A 484 16.28 -18.77 3.71
CA GLU A 484 16.45 -18.45 2.29
C GLU A 484 15.78 -17.12 1.91
N HIS A 485 16.25 -16.52 0.82
CA HIS A 485 15.65 -15.32 0.23
C HIS A 485 14.36 -15.66 -0.51
N GLU A 486 13.35 -14.81 -0.40
CA GLU A 486 12.09 -14.97 -1.12
C GLU A 486 12.08 -14.03 -2.33
N VAL A 487 12.01 -14.58 -3.55
CA VAL A 487 11.93 -13.77 -4.77
C VAL A 487 10.54 -13.89 -5.36
N GLN A 488 9.88 -12.75 -5.54
CA GLN A 488 8.55 -12.69 -6.14
C GLN A 488 8.62 -12.32 -7.62
N PRO A 489 7.72 -12.84 -8.46
CA PRO A 489 7.70 -12.50 -9.88
C PRO A 489 7.41 -11.02 -10.12
N VAL A 490 7.96 -10.50 -11.22
CA VAL A 490 7.72 -9.12 -11.66
C VAL A 490 6.32 -9.00 -12.26
N VAL A 491 5.44 -8.25 -11.60
CA VAL A 491 4.02 -8.11 -12.00
C VAL A 491 3.60 -6.68 -12.34
N LEU A 492 4.36 -5.67 -11.90
CA LEU A 492 4.03 -4.25 -12.13
C LEU A 492 4.36 -3.84 -13.57
N GLU A 493 3.44 -3.11 -14.22
CA GLU A 493 3.55 -2.71 -15.63
C GLU A 493 4.77 -1.81 -15.87
N GLU A 494 5.10 -0.93 -14.93
CA GLU A 494 6.30 -0.10 -14.92
C GLU A 494 7.59 -0.89 -14.92
N ASN A 495 7.65 -1.98 -14.17
CA ASN A 495 8.84 -2.84 -14.17
C ASN A 495 8.94 -3.62 -15.47
N LEU A 496 7.81 -4.15 -15.97
CA LEU A 496 7.77 -4.83 -17.26
C LEU A 496 8.20 -3.91 -18.40
N ASN A 497 7.83 -2.63 -18.36
CA ASN A 497 8.28 -1.63 -19.32
C ASN A 497 9.79 -1.37 -19.23
N ALA A 498 10.32 -1.20 -18.01
CA ALA A 498 11.76 -1.01 -17.79
C ALA A 498 12.59 -2.22 -18.28
N LEU A 499 12.15 -3.44 -17.97
CA LEU A 499 12.77 -4.68 -18.47
C LEU A 499 12.68 -4.79 -19.99
N SER A 500 11.51 -4.49 -20.57
CA SER A 500 11.33 -4.53 -22.03
C SER A 500 12.17 -3.47 -22.76
N PHE A 501 12.43 -2.33 -22.13
CA PHE A 501 13.33 -1.30 -22.61
C PHE A 501 14.80 -1.77 -22.55
N GLN A 502 15.22 -2.31 -21.41
CA GLN A 502 16.54 -2.93 -21.23
C GLN A 502 16.78 -4.00 -22.29
N ASP A 503 15.86 -4.95 -22.46
CA ASP A 503 15.98 -6.04 -23.43
C ASP A 503 16.12 -5.50 -24.87
N ALA A 504 15.39 -4.43 -25.21
CA ALA A 504 15.51 -3.80 -26.52
C ALA A 504 16.87 -3.12 -26.73
N VAL A 505 17.40 -2.44 -25.72
CA VAL A 505 18.73 -1.82 -25.77
C VAL A 505 19.81 -2.88 -25.89
N LEU A 506 19.77 -3.93 -25.06
CA LEU A 506 20.76 -5.02 -25.10
C LEU A 506 20.68 -5.81 -26.42
N ALA A 507 19.49 -6.06 -26.95
CA ALA A 507 19.32 -6.69 -28.25
C ALA A 507 19.91 -5.84 -29.38
N GLN A 508 19.77 -4.51 -29.30
CA GLN A 508 20.35 -3.59 -30.27
C GLN A 508 21.89 -3.53 -30.13
N ALA A 509 22.40 -3.45 -28.90
CA ALA A 509 23.83 -3.51 -28.61
C ALA A 509 24.48 -4.79 -29.18
N LYS A 510 23.83 -5.94 -28.97
CA LYS A 510 24.26 -7.23 -29.52
C LYS A 510 24.30 -7.23 -31.05
N LYS A 511 23.31 -6.65 -31.72
CA LYS A 511 23.32 -6.51 -33.20
C LYS A 511 24.47 -5.65 -33.70
N GLN A 512 24.89 -4.67 -32.90
CA GLN A 512 26.02 -3.79 -33.19
C GLN A 512 27.37 -4.36 -32.72
N GLY A 513 27.43 -5.65 -32.33
CA GLY A 513 28.65 -6.34 -31.92
C GLY A 513 29.21 -5.92 -30.56
N MET A 514 28.41 -5.27 -29.72
CA MET A 514 28.82 -4.87 -28.37
C MET A 514 28.78 -6.05 -27.39
N THR A 515 29.63 -6.01 -26.37
CA THR A 515 29.52 -6.91 -25.22
C THR A 515 28.27 -6.58 -24.40
N ILE A 516 27.84 -7.50 -23.53
CA ILE A 516 26.70 -7.27 -22.65
C ILE A 516 26.93 -6.08 -21.70
N ASP A 517 28.14 -5.95 -21.15
CA ASP A 517 28.49 -4.83 -20.28
C ASP A 517 28.54 -3.50 -21.01
N GLN A 518 29.03 -3.48 -22.25
CA GLN A 518 28.91 -2.31 -23.12
C GLN A 518 27.43 -1.96 -23.34
N GLY A 519 26.57 -2.95 -23.58
CA GLY A 519 25.12 -2.72 -23.71
C GLY A 519 24.48 -2.12 -22.46
N PHE A 520 24.86 -2.59 -21.27
CA PHE A 520 24.39 -2.02 -20.00
C PHE A 520 24.94 -0.61 -19.74
N HIS A 521 26.18 -0.34 -20.14
CA HIS A 521 26.75 1.00 -20.10
C HIS A 521 25.98 1.98 -21.00
N GLU A 522 25.64 1.55 -22.22
CA GLU A 522 24.77 2.32 -23.11
C GLU A 522 23.37 2.55 -22.52
N LEU A 523 22.78 1.54 -21.88
CA LEU A 523 21.50 1.68 -21.18
C LEU A 523 21.57 2.76 -20.11
N ARG A 524 22.62 2.78 -19.28
CA ARG A 524 22.84 3.80 -18.23
C ARG A 524 22.95 5.20 -18.83
N LYS A 525 23.68 5.36 -19.95
CA LYS A 525 23.73 6.64 -20.69
C LYS A 525 22.35 7.10 -21.16
N MET A 526 21.55 6.19 -21.72
CA MET A 526 20.19 6.49 -22.16
C MET A 526 19.27 6.89 -20.99
N THR A 527 19.39 6.25 -19.82
CA THR A 527 18.65 6.64 -18.60
C THR A 527 19.06 8.02 -18.10
N VAL A 528 20.35 8.37 -18.11
CA VAL A 528 20.84 9.73 -17.76
C VAL A 528 20.24 10.78 -18.70
N MET A 529 20.18 10.50 -20.00
CA MET A 529 19.55 11.39 -20.97
C MET A 529 18.04 11.49 -20.78
N LEU A 530 17.36 10.39 -20.42
CA LEU A 530 15.94 10.40 -20.06
C LEU A 530 15.69 11.31 -18.85
N GLN A 531 16.48 11.21 -17.77
CA GLN A 531 16.37 12.12 -16.63
C GLN A 531 16.59 13.56 -17.07
N GLN A 532 17.72 13.83 -17.70
CA GLN A 532 18.14 15.17 -18.07
C GLN A 532 17.12 15.86 -18.98
N ASN A 533 16.53 15.14 -19.93
CA ASN A 533 15.73 15.78 -20.97
C ASN A 533 14.22 15.57 -20.85
N CYS A 534 13.75 14.59 -20.09
CA CYS A 534 12.34 14.19 -20.08
C CYS A 534 11.67 14.18 -18.69
N LEU A 535 12.44 14.03 -17.62
CA LEU A 535 11.93 13.92 -16.26
C LEU A 535 12.08 15.24 -15.50
N THR A 536 11.47 15.31 -14.32
CA THR A 536 11.60 16.47 -13.43
C THR A 536 12.97 16.43 -12.75
N GLY A 537 13.69 17.56 -12.78
CA GLY A 537 15.05 17.65 -12.24
C GLY A 537 16.12 17.45 -13.30
N ASP A 538 17.10 18.35 -13.32
CA ASP A 538 18.32 18.17 -14.11
C ASP A 538 19.29 17.22 -13.38
N VAL A 539 20.16 16.57 -14.15
CA VAL A 539 21.30 15.86 -13.58
C VAL A 539 22.36 16.91 -13.27
N THR A 540 22.64 17.12 -11.99
CA THR A 540 23.59 18.12 -11.50
C THR A 540 24.74 17.47 -10.75
N ASP A 541 25.86 18.19 -10.68
CA ASP A 541 26.97 17.81 -9.82
C ASP A 541 26.69 18.14 -8.35
N PHE A 542 27.48 17.55 -7.46
CA PHE A 542 27.56 17.91 -6.06
C PHE A 542 28.36 19.21 -5.86
N THR A 543 28.07 19.94 -4.79
CA THR A 543 28.88 21.08 -4.37
C THR A 543 30.24 20.63 -3.86
N ASP A 544 31.23 21.53 -3.81
CA ASP A 544 32.57 21.19 -3.31
C ASP A 544 32.55 20.72 -1.84
N ASP A 545 31.69 21.33 -1.01
CA ASP A 545 31.48 20.90 0.38
C ASP A 545 30.89 19.48 0.45
N GLN A 546 29.95 19.14 -0.44
CA GLN A 546 29.35 17.81 -0.50
C GLN A 546 30.37 16.76 -0.96
N LYS A 547 31.19 17.11 -1.96
CA LYS A 547 32.30 16.28 -2.45
C LYS A 547 33.31 15.99 -1.36
N ALA A 548 33.70 17.02 -0.60
CA ALA A 548 34.60 16.88 0.54
C ALA A 548 33.99 16.03 1.65
N THR A 549 32.71 16.26 1.99
CA THR A 549 32.00 15.57 3.08
C THR A 549 31.82 14.08 2.81
N PHE A 550 31.50 13.71 1.57
CA PHE A 550 31.24 12.31 1.19
C PHE A 550 32.44 11.65 0.49
N HIS A 551 33.58 12.33 0.41
CA HIS A 551 34.80 11.86 -0.26
C HIS A 551 34.57 11.40 -1.71
N VAL A 552 33.68 12.10 -2.42
CA VAL A 552 33.36 11.85 -3.83
C VAL A 552 33.94 12.97 -4.69
N THR A 553 34.43 12.63 -5.88
CA THR A 553 35.00 13.64 -6.80
C THR A 553 33.92 14.36 -7.60
N MET A 554 32.86 13.65 -7.97
CA MET A 554 31.78 14.12 -8.81
C MET A 554 30.56 13.21 -8.66
N SER A 555 29.36 13.74 -8.93
CA SER A 555 28.16 12.89 -9.06
C SER A 555 28.35 11.87 -10.18
N PRO A 556 28.15 10.55 -9.93
CA PRO A 556 28.34 9.52 -10.96
C PRO A 556 27.44 9.72 -12.20
N SER A 557 26.19 10.12 -11.99
CA SER A 557 25.27 10.44 -13.09
C SER A 557 25.70 11.70 -13.86
N PHE A 558 26.25 12.70 -13.15
CA PHE A 558 26.76 13.92 -13.78
C PHE A 558 28.05 13.67 -14.58
N ALA A 559 28.90 12.74 -14.12
CA ALA A 559 30.07 12.27 -14.86
C ALA A 559 29.69 11.75 -16.24
N ILE A 560 28.69 10.87 -16.28
CA ILE A 560 28.17 10.28 -17.51
C ILE A 560 27.60 11.37 -18.42
N LEU A 561 26.78 12.28 -17.88
CA LEU A 561 26.21 13.38 -18.66
C LEU A 561 27.29 14.28 -19.28
N THR A 562 28.34 14.59 -18.51
CA THR A 562 29.47 15.42 -18.97
C THR A 562 30.22 14.73 -20.11
N ASN A 563 30.50 13.44 -19.98
CA ASN A 563 31.20 12.68 -21.02
C ASN A 563 30.38 12.58 -22.31
N ILE A 564 29.06 12.43 -22.21
CA ILE A 564 28.15 12.48 -23.37
C ILE A 564 28.20 13.86 -24.04
N ARG A 565 28.04 14.94 -23.26
CA ARG A 565 27.99 16.33 -23.78
C ARG A 565 29.30 16.77 -24.45
N ASN A 566 30.43 16.35 -23.90
CA ASN A 566 31.75 16.69 -24.43
C ASN A 566 32.19 15.74 -25.57
N GLY A 567 31.35 14.77 -25.96
CA GLY A 567 31.65 13.80 -27.02
C GLY A 567 32.70 12.76 -26.65
N GLN A 568 33.10 12.66 -25.38
CA GLN A 568 34.05 11.65 -24.90
C GLN A 568 33.43 10.26 -24.84
N ASP A 569 32.13 10.18 -24.52
CA ASP A 569 31.38 8.92 -24.46
C ASP A 569 29.96 9.08 -25.01
N PRO A 570 29.81 9.30 -26.33
CA PRO A 570 28.49 9.46 -26.95
C PRO A 570 27.67 8.16 -26.88
N ILE A 571 26.35 8.25 -26.96
CA ILE A 571 25.48 7.07 -27.05
C ILE A 571 25.68 6.40 -28.41
N ARG A 572 26.05 5.12 -28.40
CA ARG A 572 26.41 4.32 -29.59
C ARG A 572 25.27 3.44 -30.09
N ILE A 573 24.19 3.31 -29.32
CA ILE A 573 23.00 2.56 -29.72
C ILE A 573 22.34 3.26 -30.91
N GLU A 574 22.24 2.54 -32.03
CA GLU A 574 21.52 3.03 -33.20
C GLU A 574 20.06 3.29 -32.82
N ARG A 575 19.55 4.46 -33.23
CA ARG A 575 18.14 4.83 -33.04
C ARG A 575 17.71 4.86 -31.56
N TRP A 576 18.63 5.22 -30.67
CA TRP A 576 18.40 5.24 -29.22
C TRP A 576 17.27 6.19 -28.80
N THR A 577 17.08 7.31 -29.53
CA THR A 577 16.00 8.27 -29.25
C THR A 577 14.63 7.71 -29.60
N GLU A 578 14.51 6.87 -30.64
CA GLU A 578 13.26 6.18 -30.95
C GLU A 578 12.96 5.06 -29.96
N LEU A 579 13.99 4.39 -29.42
CA LEU A 579 13.82 3.45 -28.32
C LEU A 579 13.27 4.15 -27.08
N LEU A 580 13.88 5.26 -26.64
CA LEU A 580 13.34 6.03 -25.52
C LEU A 580 11.91 6.51 -25.78
N PHE A 581 11.62 6.99 -27.00
CA PHE A 581 10.28 7.44 -27.34
C PHE A 581 9.25 6.31 -27.29
N LYS A 582 9.62 5.11 -27.76
CA LYS A 582 8.75 3.92 -27.75
C LYS A 582 8.33 3.53 -26.32
N TYR A 583 9.26 3.55 -25.36
CA TYR A 583 9.02 3.04 -24.00
C TYR A 583 8.62 4.12 -22.99
N TYR A 584 9.01 5.38 -23.21
CA TYR A 584 8.78 6.48 -22.25
C TYR A 584 8.11 7.72 -22.84
N GLY A 585 7.82 7.70 -24.15
CA GLY A 585 7.13 8.80 -24.84
C GLY A 585 7.95 10.08 -24.96
N CYS A 586 9.27 10.01 -24.81
CA CYS A 586 10.21 11.12 -24.94
C CYS A 586 11.48 10.67 -25.67
N HIS A 587 12.03 11.53 -26.53
CA HIS A 587 13.22 11.19 -27.33
C HIS A 587 14.54 11.27 -26.53
N GLY A 588 14.60 12.06 -25.46
CA GLY A 588 15.76 12.13 -24.57
C GLY A 588 16.97 12.89 -25.11
N ASP A 589 16.97 13.37 -26.35
CA ASP A 589 18.04 14.13 -27.00
C ASP A 589 17.93 15.65 -26.80
N VAL A 590 16.70 16.16 -26.72
CA VAL A 590 16.41 17.59 -26.49
C VAL A 590 15.62 17.75 -25.19
N LYS A 591 16.02 18.72 -24.36
CA LYS A 591 15.28 19.08 -23.14
C LYS A 591 13.85 19.45 -23.52
N GLU A 592 12.90 18.60 -23.15
CA GLU A 592 11.49 18.92 -23.37
C GLU A 592 11.10 20.04 -22.43
N GLN A 593 10.67 21.18 -22.97
CA GLN A 593 10.23 22.29 -22.14
C GLN A 593 9.12 21.83 -21.18
N PRO A 594 9.19 22.21 -19.89
CA PRO A 594 8.15 21.85 -18.93
C PRO A 594 6.78 22.32 -19.46
N PRO A 595 5.68 21.62 -19.15
CA PRO A 595 4.34 22.04 -19.61
C PRO A 595 3.88 23.42 -19.11
N PHE A 596 4.70 24.14 -18.33
CA PHE A 596 4.41 25.44 -17.77
C PHE A 596 5.69 26.27 -17.66
N GLU A 597 6.07 26.94 -18.73
CA GLU A 597 6.64 28.27 -18.66
C GLU A 597 6.27 29.01 -19.94
N HIS A 598 5.52 30.09 -19.80
CA HIS A 598 5.07 30.90 -20.91
C HIS A 598 6.28 31.59 -21.55
N ALA A 599 6.90 30.96 -22.55
CA ALA A 599 7.74 31.67 -23.50
C ALA A 599 6.83 32.59 -24.33
N THR A 600 6.73 33.85 -23.91
CA THR A 600 6.25 34.94 -24.76
C THR A 600 7.25 35.15 -25.90
N ARG A 601 7.21 34.28 -26.92
CA ARG A 601 7.76 34.62 -28.24
C ARG A 601 6.71 35.46 -28.96
N HIS A 602 7.12 36.64 -29.40
CA HIS A 602 6.28 37.56 -30.18
C HIS A 602 5.68 36.83 -31.39
N ALA A 603 4.35 36.78 -31.46
CA ALA A 603 3.64 36.20 -32.58
C ALA A 603 4.00 36.97 -33.87
N ARG A 604 4.59 36.28 -34.85
CA ARG A 604 4.82 36.82 -36.20
C ARG A 604 3.47 37.00 -36.92
N SER A 605 3.40 37.89 -37.90
CA SER A 605 2.15 38.26 -38.56
C SER A 605 1.63 37.26 -39.60
N ASN A 606 2.48 36.34 -40.09
CA ASN A 606 2.16 35.39 -41.18
C ASN A 606 2.74 33.97 -40.92
N ILE A 607 2.08 32.95 -41.48
CA ILE A 607 2.45 31.52 -41.42
C ILE A 607 3.36 31.16 -42.60
N THR A 608 4.48 30.48 -42.37
CA THR A 608 5.46 30.05 -43.40
C THR A 608 4.98 28.85 -44.22
N GLU A 609 5.57 28.59 -45.40
CA GLU A 609 5.20 27.43 -46.22
C GLU A 609 5.42 26.08 -45.52
N GLU A 610 6.47 25.97 -44.71
CA GLU A 610 6.76 24.78 -43.91
C GLU A 610 5.68 24.55 -42.83
N GLU A 611 5.28 25.61 -42.12
CA GLU A 611 4.19 25.57 -41.14
C GLU A 611 2.84 25.24 -41.80
N LYS A 612 2.60 25.70 -43.03
CA LYS A 612 1.41 25.30 -43.82
C LYS A 612 1.39 23.79 -44.08
N GLY A 613 2.54 23.18 -44.38
CA GLY A 613 2.71 21.73 -44.50
C GLY A 613 2.40 20.98 -43.21
N GLN A 614 2.96 21.45 -42.09
CA GLN A 614 2.72 20.89 -40.76
C GLN A 614 1.25 20.99 -40.33
N ILE A 615 0.59 22.12 -40.59
CA ILE A 615 -0.85 22.32 -40.31
C ILE A 615 -1.69 21.28 -41.07
N LYS A 616 -1.40 21.04 -42.36
CA LYS A 616 -2.12 20.02 -43.15
C LYS A 616 -1.89 18.60 -42.62
N ALA A 617 -0.66 18.25 -42.25
CA ALA A 617 -0.33 16.95 -41.66
C ALA A 617 -1.06 16.70 -40.33
N PHE A 618 -1.05 17.68 -39.42
CA PHE A 618 -1.73 17.55 -38.12
C PHE A 618 -3.26 17.59 -38.22
N LEU A 619 -3.82 18.27 -39.23
CA LEU A 619 -5.24 18.17 -39.56
C LEU A 619 -5.63 16.76 -40.02
N GLY A 620 -4.78 16.10 -40.82
CA GLY A 620 -4.96 14.70 -41.22
C GLY A 620 -4.97 13.73 -40.03
N LEU A 621 -4.16 14.02 -39.01
CA LEU A 621 -4.10 13.29 -37.73
C LEU A 621 -5.22 13.68 -36.73
N LYS A 622 -6.23 14.44 -37.18
CA LYS A 622 -7.39 14.88 -36.39
C LYS A 622 -7.03 15.64 -35.10
N LYS A 623 -5.90 16.35 -35.06
CA LYS A 623 -5.51 17.20 -33.93
C LYS A 623 -6.32 18.50 -33.92
N SER A 624 -6.55 19.07 -32.73
CA SER A 624 -7.34 20.30 -32.58
C SER A 624 -6.54 21.53 -33.04
N LEU A 625 -7.20 22.55 -33.62
CA LEU A 625 -6.51 23.76 -34.10
C LEU A 625 -5.69 24.47 -33.02
N ARG A 626 -6.14 24.42 -31.77
CA ARG A 626 -5.41 24.97 -30.63
C ARG A 626 -4.16 24.17 -30.31
N TRP A 627 -4.24 22.85 -30.42
CA TRP A 627 -3.09 21.97 -30.29
C TRP A 627 -2.10 22.20 -31.44
N ILE A 628 -2.58 22.34 -32.67
CA ILE A 628 -1.75 22.61 -33.85
C ILE A 628 -1.02 23.95 -33.69
N ALA A 629 -1.74 24.99 -33.27
CA ALA A 629 -1.17 26.31 -32.99
C ALA A 629 -0.06 26.26 -31.93
N ASN A 630 -0.28 25.51 -30.85
CA ASN A 630 0.74 25.32 -29.83
C ASN A 630 1.94 24.50 -30.36
N ALA A 631 1.69 23.46 -31.16
CA ALA A 631 2.73 22.58 -31.69
C ALA A 631 3.68 23.30 -32.66
N ILE A 632 3.17 24.25 -33.45
CA ILE A 632 3.97 25.05 -34.39
C ILE A 632 4.41 26.41 -33.82
N GLY A 633 4.09 26.70 -32.55
CA GLY A 633 4.46 27.97 -31.90
C GLY A 633 3.77 29.22 -32.47
N GLN A 634 2.59 29.08 -33.09
CA GLN A 634 1.85 30.17 -33.71
C GLN A 634 0.56 30.53 -32.95
N SER A 635 0.03 31.72 -33.21
CA SER A 635 -1.25 32.09 -32.59
C SER A 635 -2.41 31.25 -33.12
N ASP A 636 -3.28 30.78 -32.22
CA ASP A 636 -4.52 30.07 -32.55
C ASP A 636 -5.38 30.86 -33.57
N LYS A 637 -5.29 32.20 -33.55
CA LYS A 637 -5.95 33.09 -34.51
C LYS A 637 -5.39 32.98 -35.92
N LEU A 638 -4.07 32.88 -36.09
CA LEU A 638 -3.41 32.72 -37.39
C LEU A 638 -3.68 31.35 -38.00
N VAL A 639 -3.57 30.28 -37.21
CA VAL A 639 -3.87 28.91 -37.67
C VAL A 639 -5.33 28.80 -38.09
N ARG A 640 -6.27 29.37 -37.31
CA ARG A 640 -7.68 29.41 -37.70
C ARG A 640 -7.92 30.21 -38.98
N ARG A 641 -7.20 31.30 -39.20
CA ARG A 641 -7.29 32.10 -40.42
C ARG A 641 -6.84 31.30 -41.64
N TYR A 642 -5.67 30.65 -41.58
CA TYR A 642 -5.17 29.82 -42.68
C TYR A 642 -6.05 28.60 -42.96
N VAL A 643 -6.47 27.87 -41.92
CA VAL A 643 -7.42 26.75 -42.08
C VAL A 643 -8.79 27.23 -42.59
N GLY A 644 -9.17 28.46 -42.25
CA GLY A 644 -10.33 29.14 -42.81
C GLY A 644 -10.17 29.50 -44.29
N GLN A 645 -8.97 29.83 -44.76
CA GLN A 645 -8.67 30.08 -46.18
C GLN A 645 -8.62 28.79 -47.01
N LEU A 646 -8.19 27.66 -46.42
CA LEU A 646 -8.26 26.33 -47.05
C LEU A 646 -9.71 25.84 -47.29
N ARG A 647 -10.69 26.55 -46.75
CA ARG A 647 -12.11 26.25 -46.90
C ARG A 647 -12.78 27.46 -47.53
N GLN A 648 -13.04 27.50 -48.84
CA GLN A 648 -14.25 28.08 -49.50
C GLN A 648 -14.15 27.97 -51.05
N PRO A 649 -15.27 27.97 -51.82
CA PRO A 649 -16.68 28.12 -51.44
C PRO A 649 -17.58 26.93 -51.87
N THR A 650 -18.63 26.65 -51.10
CA THR A 650 -19.87 26.06 -51.64
C THR A 650 -21.03 26.96 -51.20
N THR A 651 -21.85 27.31 -52.19
CA THR A 651 -23.04 28.18 -52.27
C THR A 651 -23.65 28.84 -51.01
N PRO A 652 -24.22 30.07 -51.15
CA PRO A 652 -24.79 30.81 -50.03
C PRO A 652 -26.03 30.09 -49.48
N ASN A 653 -25.93 29.64 -48.23
CA ASN A 653 -27.06 29.08 -47.50
C ASN A 653 -28.04 30.20 -47.13
N ARG A 654 -29.33 29.98 -47.44
CA ARG A 654 -30.45 30.83 -47.02
C ARG A 654 -30.34 31.15 -45.52
N PRO A 655 -30.61 32.39 -45.08
CA PRO A 655 -30.55 32.75 -43.68
C PRO A 655 -31.50 31.87 -42.88
N GLY A 656 -30.92 31.01 -42.04
CA GLY A 656 -31.66 30.09 -41.19
C GLY A 656 -32.51 30.84 -40.16
N THR A 657 -33.64 30.24 -39.79
CA THR A 657 -34.66 30.80 -38.90
C THR A 657 -34.08 31.33 -37.59
N ARG A 658 -34.54 32.52 -37.15
CA ARG A 658 -34.09 33.23 -35.93
C ARG A 658 -34.09 32.29 -34.71
N ILE A 659 -32.94 32.19 -34.03
CA ILE A 659 -32.79 31.33 -32.84
C ILE A 659 -33.69 31.86 -31.71
N LYS A 660 -34.66 31.05 -31.27
CA LYS A 660 -35.66 31.42 -30.27
C LYS A 660 -35.12 31.66 -28.84
N LEU A 661 -33.88 31.23 -28.56
CA LEU A 661 -33.22 31.38 -27.27
C LEU A 661 -32.03 32.33 -27.37
N THR A 662 -31.96 33.30 -26.47
CA THR A 662 -30.82 34.20 -26.32
C THR A 662 -29.61 33.48 -25.71
N LYS A 663 -28.41 34.05 -25.87
CA LYS A 663 -27.18 33.53 -25.24
C LYS A 663 -27.28 33.42 -23.71
N ARG A 664 -28.06 34.29 -23.06
CA ARG A 664 -28.29 34.25 -21.60
C ARG A 664 -29.19 33.06 -21.22
N GLU A 665 -30.22 32.79 -22.01
CA GLU A 665 -31.13 31.66 -21.79
C GLU A 665 -30.44 30.33 -22.08
N ILE A 666 -29.59 30.26 -23.11
CA ILE A 666 -28.76 29.07 -23.38
C ILE A 666 -27.85 28.75 -22.18
N ARG A 667 -27.20 29.76 -21.60
CA ARG A 667 -26.41 29.56 -20.37
C ARG A 667 -27.28 29.13 -19.18
N ARG A 668 -28.50 29.65 -19.06
CA ARG A 668 -29.47 29.24 -18.03
C ARG A 668 -29.89 27.78 -18.21
N VAL A 669 -30.13 27.31 -19.45
CA VAL A 669 -30.40 25.90 -19.78
C VAL A 669 -29.28 25.00 -19.28
N PHE A 670 -28.02 25.33 -19.61
CA PHE A 670 -26.88 24.53 -19.14
C PHE A 670 -26.81 24.48 -17.62
N ARG A 671 -26.96 25.62 -16.94
CA ARG A 671 -26.88 25.68 -15.47
C ARG A 671 -27.97 24.86 -14.79
N LEU A 672 -29.20 24.90 -15.30
CA LEU A 672 -30.33 24.11 -14.78
C LEU A 672 -30.13 22.61 -15.02
N ALA A 673 -29.55 22.24 -16.17
CA ALA A 673 -29.26 20.85 -16.50
C ALA A 673 -28.08 20.28 -15.68
N THR A 674 -26.99 21.03 -15.52
CA THR A 674 -25.75 20.51 -14.91
C THR A 674 -25.69 20.69 -13.40
N ARG A 675 -26.14 21.83 -12.86
CA ARG A 675 -26.09 22.08 -11.40
C ARG A 675 -27.33 21.65 -10.66
N LYS A 676 -28.51 21.76 -11.29
CA LYS A 676 -29.79 21.37 -10.67
C LYS A 676 -30.33 20.02 -11.16
N GLY A 677 -29.67 19.38 -12.14
CA GLY A 677 -30.05 18.06 -12.65
C GLY A 677 -31.45 17.99 -13.27
N MET A 678 -32.03 19.11 -13.69
CA MET A 678 -33.42 19.14 -14.18
C MET A 678 -33.56 18.45 -15.54
N PRO A 679 -34.63 17.65 -15.76
CA PRO A 679 -34.97 17.10 -17.07
C PRO A 679 -35.40 18.21 -18.04
N SER A 680 -35.16 18.00 -19.33
CA SER A 680 -35.42 18.98 -20.39
C SER A 680 -36.86 19.47 -20.47
N ARG A 681 -37.85 18.66 -20.03
CA ARG A 681 -39.26 19.07 -19.89
C ARG A 681 -39.47 20.10 -18.78
N GLN A 682 -38.85 19.92 -17.62
CA GLN A 682 -38.90 20.91 -16.53
C GLN A 682 -38.12 22.17 -16.89
N ILE A 683 -36.97 22.05 -17.55
CA ILE A 683 -36.21 23.22 -18.01
C ILE A 683 -37.04 24.04 -19.01
N SER A 684 -37.76 23.39 -19.92
CA SER A 684 -38.68 24.04 -20.86
C SER A 684 -39.81 24.78 -20.14
N ALA A 685 -40.38 24.19 -19.08
CA ALA A 685 -41.39 24.86 -18.24
C ALA A 685 -40.82 26.05 -17.45
N VAL A 686 -39.59 25.94 -16.90
CA VAL A 686 -38.90 27.02 -16.17
C VAL A 686 -38.50 28.19 -17.07
N LEU A 687 -38.40 27.97 -18.38
CA LEU A 687 -38.27 29.01 -19.39
C LEU A 687 -39.63 29.53 -19.88
N SER A 688 -40.67 29.41 -19.04
CA SER A 688 -42.04 29.86 -19.30
C SER A 688 -42.66 29.27 -20.57
N GLY A 689 -42.26 28.05 -20.96
CA GLY A 689 -42.74 27.41 -22.19
C GLY A 689 -42.25 28.05 -23.50
N LYS A 690 -41.36 29.05 -23.44
CA LYS A 690 -40.83 29.81 -24.59
C LYS A 690 -40.25 28.92 -25.70
N VAL A 691 -39.76 27.75 -25.33
CA VAL A 691 -39.33 26.69 -26.25
C VAL A 691 -39.77 25.32 -25.77
N LYS A 692 -40.10 24.42 -26.70
CA LYS A 692 -40.40 23.01 -26.39
C LYS A 692 -39.18 22.27 -25.84
N HIS A 693 -39.40 21.22 -25.07
CA HIS A 693 -38.34 20.38 -24.46
C HIS A 693 -37.32 19.84 -25.48
N THR A 694 -37.73 19.62 -26.73
CA THR A 694 -36.87 19.16 -27.83
C THR A 694 -35.87 20.23 -28.28
N THR A 695 -36.21 21.50 -28.13
CA THR A 695 -35.30 22.63 -28.38
C THR A 695 -34.26 22.73 -27.27
N VAL A 696 -34.66 22.52 -26.00
CA VAL A 696 -33.72 22.43 -24.86
C VAL A 696 -32.74 21.27 -25.07
N LEU A 697 -33.23 20.11 -25.49
CA LEU A 697 -32.41 18.94 -25.82
C LEU A 697 -31.39 19.23 -26.92
N ARG A 698 -31.81 19.87 -28.02
CA ARG A 698 -30.90 20.26 -29.11
C ARG A 698 -29.82 21.23 -28.65
N VAL A 699 -30.14 22.16 -27.75
CA VAL A 699 -29.15 23.07 -27.16
C VAL A 699 -28.14 22.30 -26.32
N LEU A 700 -28.58 21.37 -25.48
CA LEU A 700 -27.70 20.52 -24.66
C LEU A 700 -26.83 19.59 -25.53
N GLN A 701 -27.38 19.01 -26.59
CA GLN A 701 -26.67 18.11 -27.51
C GLN A 701 -25.60 18.82 -28.35
N LYS A 702 -25.78 20.11 -28.68
CA LYS A 702 -24.79 20.90 -29.41
C LYS A 702 -23.62 21.39 -28.53
N SER A 703 -23.64 21.11 -27.24
CA SER A 703 -22.58 21.51 -26.32
C SER A 703 -21.41 20.54 -26.34
N ILE A 704 -20.20 21.09 -26.38
CA ILE A 704 -18.97 20.33 -26.13
C ILE A 704 -18.81 19.93 -24.65
N PHE A 705 -19.52 20.60 -23.73
CA PHE A 705 -19.38 20.40 -22.28
C PHE A 705 -20.35 19.37 -21.69
N THR A 706 -21.33 18.89 -22.47
CA THR A 706 -22.30 17.90 -22.02
C THR A 706 -22.42 16.78 -23.04
N LYS A 707 -21.99 15.57 -22.67
CA LYS A 707 -22.12 14.38 -23.52
C LYS A 707 -23.50 13.76 -23.30
N TYR A 708 -24.28 13.57 -24.37
CA TYR A 708 -25.47 12.74 -24.30
C TYR A 708 -25.03 11.29 -24.10
N ILE A 709 -25.30 10.74 -22.92
CA ILE A 709 -25.11 9.32 -22.63
C ILE A 709 -26.51 8.73 -22.51
N LYS A 710 -26.85 7.76 -23.37
CA LYS A 710 -28.06 6.96 -23.18
C LYS A 710 -27.92 6.30 -21.80
N ARG A 711 -28.78 6.70 -20.86
CA ARG A 711 -28.77 6.14 -19.50
C ARG A 711 -28.97 4.64 -19.65
N ARG A 712 -27.94 3.83 -19.41
CA ARG A 712 -28.06 2.36 -19.42
C ARG A 712 -29.12 2.01 -18.38
N SER A 713 -30.14 1.26 -18.81
CA SER A 713 -31.34 1.01 -18.04
C SER A 713 -31.03 0.07 -16.88
N GLY A 714 -30.86 0.62 -15.67
CA GLY A 714 -30.96 -0.15 -14.43
C GLY A 714 -32.42 -0.29 -14.00
N PRO A 715 -32.77 -1.30 -13.20
CA PRO A 715 -34.13 -1.48 -12.73
C PRO A 715 -34.52 -0.30 -11.83
N ARG A 716 -35.72 0.28 -12.02
CA ARG A 716 -36.19 1.40 -11.20
C ARG A 716 -36.30 0.96 -9.73
N LEU A 717 -35.48 1.54 -8.86
CA LEU A 717 -35.51 1.34 -7.41
C LEU A 717 -36.57 2.26 -6.80
N THR A 718 -37.56 1.67 -6.12
CA THR A 718 -38.58 2.40 -5.35
C THR A 718 -37.97 2.83 -4.01
N PRO A 719 -38.60 3.77 -3.27
CA PRO A 719 -38.18 4.10 -1.91
C PRO A 719 -38.10 2.87 -1.00
N GLN A 720 -39.01 1.90 -1.16
CA GLN A 720 -38.96 0.63 -0.43
C GLN A 720 -37.71 -0.18 -0.79
N HIS A 721 -37.41 -0.39 -2.08
CA HIS A 721 -36.19 -1.11 -2.48
C HIS A 721 -34.91 -0.50 -1.91
N LYS A 722 -34.86 0.83 -1.74
CA LYS A 722 -33.69 1.51 -1.15
C LYS A 722 -33.59 1.28 0.35
N ARG A 723 -34.71 1.27 1.06
CA ARG A 723 -34.76 0.94 2.50
C ARG A 723 -34.32 -0.50 2.73
N ASP A 724 -34.89 -1.45 2.00
CA ASP A 724 -34.57 -2.87 2.11
C ASP A 724 -33.08 -3.13 1.84
N ARG A 725 -32.49 -2.41 0.87
CA ARG A 725 -31.06 -2.48 0.56
C ARG A 725 -30.16 -1.91 1.67
N ILE A 726 -30.56 -0.81 2.30
CA ILE A 726 -29.80 -0.22 3.43
C ILE A 726 -29.88 -1.14 4.65
N GLU A 727 -31.07 -1.65 4.93
CA GLU A 727 -31.33 -2.54 6.06
C GLU A 727 -30.62 -3.89 5.91
N PHE A 728 -30.62 -4.46 4.71
CA PHE A 728 -29.80 -5.61 4.38
C PHE A 728 -28.31 -5.33 4.57
N ALA A 729 -27.84 -4.17 4.09
CA ALA A 729 -26.43 -3.77 4.21
C ALA A 729 -25.95 -3.60 5.65
N ALA A 730 -26.86 -3.27 6.57
CA ALA A 730 -26.57 -3.14 7.98
C ALA A 730 -26.50 -4.48 8.73
N ARG A 731 -26.97 -5.59 8.12
CA ARG A 731 -27.21 -6.86 8.84
C ARG A 731 -26.22 -7.99 8.56
N TYR A 732 -25.48 -8.00 7.45
CA TYR A 732 -24.75 -9.21 7.01
C TYR A 732 -23.32 -8.96 6.54
N LEU A 733 -22.37 -9.79 7.00
CA LEU A 733 -20.99 -9.98 6.54
C LEU A 733 -20.72 -11.51 6.44
N ASN A 734 -19.73 -11.98 5.65
CA ASN A 734 -18.98 -13.27 5.75
C ASN A 734 -18.84 -14.17 4.50
N GLN A 735 -17.85 -15.09 4.61
CA GLN A 735 -17.06 -15.96 3.67
C GLN A 735 -17.81 -16.80 2.61
N LEU A 736 -17.06 -17.28 1.59
CA LEU A 736 -17.54 -18.14 0.49
C LEU A 736 -16.68 -19.40 0.36
N ASP A 737 -17.33 -20.53 0.09
CA ASP A 737 -16.76 -21.72 -0.53
C ASP A 737 -17.83 -22.36 -1.42
N GLY A 738 -17.48 -22.89 -2.60
CA GLY A 738 -18.47 -23.41 -3.53
C GLY A 738 -17.93 -24.19 -4.72
N GLU A 739 -18.74 -25.16 -5.16
CA GLU A 739 -18.50 -26.04 -6.32
C GLU A 739 -19.51 -25.73 -7.43
N LEU A 740 -19.14 -26.00 -8.68
CA LEU A 740 -19.98 -25.71 -9.85
C LEU A 740 -20.88 -26.90 -10.19
N ALA A 741 -22.20 -26.69 -10.23
CA ALA A 741 -23.17 -27.69 -10.69
C ALA A 741 -23.72 -27.32 -12.08
N PHE A 742 -23.68 -28.27 -13.03
CA PHE A 742 -24.33 -28.13 -14.34
C PHE A 742 -25.73 -28.74 -14.30
N LEU A 743 -26.77 -27.93 -14.54
CA LEU A 743 -28.15 -28.44 -14.61
C LEU A 743 -28.62 -28.54 -16.06
N GLU A 744 -29.49 -29.51 -16.33
CA GLU A 744 -29.98 -29.75 -17.68
C GLU A 744 -31.40 -29.21 -17.88
N GLY A 745 -31.58 -28.51 -19.01
CA GLY A 745 -32.87 -27.97 -19.42
C GLY A 745 -33.35 -26.78 -18.57
N ARG A 746 -34.60 -26.39 -18.81
CA ARG A 746 -35.25 -25.28 -18.08
C ARG A 746 -35.54 -25.70 -16.64
N GLN A 747 -35.24 -24.80 -15.70
CA GLN A 747 -35.56 -25.01 -14.28
C GLN A 747 -36.95 -24.51 -13.94
N ASP A 748 -37.59 -25.27 -13.08
CA ASP A 748 -38.78 -24.91 -12.34
C ASP A 748 -38.48 -25.02 -10.83
N SER A 749 -39.49 -24.82 -9.99
CA SER A 749 -39.31 -24.88 -8.53
C SER A 749 -38.92 -26.27 -8.02
N VAL A 750 -39.38 -27.33 -8.68
CA VAL A 750 -39.14 -28.71 -8.23
C VAL A 750 -37.70 -29.10 -8.56
N LYS A 751 -37.26 -28.87 -9.80
CA LYS A 751 -35.87 -29.11 -10.21
C LYS A 751 -34.86 -28.29 -9.41
N TYR A 752 -35.24 -27.09 -9.01
CA TYR A 752 -34.43 -26.27 -8.11
C TYR A 752 -34.29 -26.92 -6.74
N GLN A 753 -35.39 -27.38 -6.12
CA GLN A 753 -35.34 -28.11 -4.85
C GLN A 753 -34.50 -29.38 -4.95
N ASP A 754 -34.61 -30.13 -6.06
CA ASP A 754 -33.79 -31.31 -6.30
C ASP A 754 -32.30 -30.96 -6.42
N THR A 755 -31.98 -29.84 -7.07
CA THR A 755 -30.61 -29.31 -7.16
C THR A 755 -30.06 -28.96 -5.77
N LEU A 756 -30.83 -28.24 -4.95
CA LEU A 756 -30.44 -27.93 -3.58
C LEU A 756 -30.26 -29.22 -2.76
N ARG A 757 -31.15 -30.20 -2.92
CA ARG A 757 -31.05 -31.49 -2.23
C ARG A 757 -29.80 -32.28 -2.63
N GLY A 758 -29.44 -32.26 -3.92
CA GLY A 758 -28.30 -33.00 -4.45
C GLY A 758 -26.95 -32.36 -4.13
N TYR A 759 -26.82 -31.04 -4.32
CA TYR A 759 -25.53 -30.35 -4.27
C TYR A 759 -25.31 -29.54 -2.98
N LEU A 760 -26.35 -28.95 -2.38
CA LEU A 760 -26.22 -28.10 -1.19
C LEU A 760 -26.28 -28.89 0.10
N LEU A 761 -27.28 -29.75 0.22
CA LEU A 761 -27.60 -30.44 1.47
C LEU A 761 -26.42 -31.28 2.01
N PRO A 762 -25.65 -32.02 1.19
CA PRO A 762 -24.45 -32.71 1.66
C PRO A 762 -23.38 -31.74 2.22
N LYS A 763 -23.18 -30.61 1.55
CA LYS A 763 -22.17 -29.60 1.95
C LYS A 763 -22.56 -28.84 3.21
N MET A 764 -23.84 -28.46 3.32
CA MET A 764 -24.37 -27.81 4.52
C MET A 764 -24.22 -28.69 5.76
N ARG A 765 -24.41 -30.01 5.60
CA ARG A 765 -24.18 -30.98 6.69
C ARG A 765 -22.70 -31.05 7.08
N ALA A 766 -21.79 -31.03 6.10
CA ALA A 766 -20.35 -31.01 6.36
C ALA A 766 -19.87 -29.71 7.05
N LEU A 767 -20.40 -28.55 6.62
CA LEU A 767 -20.03 -27.23 7.15
C LEU A 767 -20.51 -26.99 8.57
N ARG A 768 -21.61 -27.62 9.01
CA ARG A 768 -22.16 -27.50 10.37
C ARG A 768 -21.17 -27.93 11.46
N GLY A 769 -20.17 -28.76 11.14
CA GLY A 769 -19.11 -29.20 12.06
C GLY A 769 -17.90 -28.27 12.16
N LEU A 770 -17.84 -27.21 11.33
CA LEU A 770 -16.66 -26.33 11.20
C LEU A 770 -16.93 -24.89 11.65
N THR A 771 -18.17 -24.50 11.93
CA THR A 771 -18.51 -23.13 12.39
C THR A 771 -18.56 -23.06 13.92
N PRO A 772 -18.01 -22.00 14.57
CA PRO A 772 -17.95 -21.88 16.03
C PRO A 772 -19.29 -21.99 16.77
N ASN A 773 -20.41 -21.68 16.07
CA ASN A 773 -21.77 -21.68 16.62
C ASN A 773 -22.69 -22.73 15.97
N GLY A 774 -22.18 -23.54 15.02
CA GLY A 774 -22.98 -24.57 14.32
C GLY A 774 -24.08 -24.06 13.39
N GLU A 775 -24.12 -22.74 13.10
CA GLU A 775 -25.11 -22.11 12.22
C GLU A 775 -24.54 -21.86 10.82
N ALA A 776 -25.29 -22.29 9.80
CA ALA A 776 -25.00 -22.02 8.39
C ALA A 776 -26.17 -21.23 7.79
N ILE A 777 -25.89 -20.11 7.12
CA ILE A 777 -26.90 -19.25 6.48
C ILE A 777 -26.84 -19.45 4.96
N PHE A 778 -27.91 -19.94 4.37
CA PHE A 778 -28.03 -20.11 2.92
C PHE A 778 -28.41 -18.79 2.24
N GLN A 779 -27.64 -18.32 1.26
CA GLN A 779 -27.98 -17.14 0.45
C GLN A 779 -28.43 -17.54 -0.97
N GLN A 780 -29.56 -16.97 -1.41
CA GLN A 780 -30.08 -17.10 -2.76
C GLN A 780 -30.59 -15.75 -3.29
N ASP A 781 -30.72 -15.62 -4.62
CA ASP A 781 -31.35 -14.46 -5.23
C ASP A 781 -32.89 -14.62 -5.29
N ASN A 782 -33.60 -13.56 -5.70
CA ASN A 782 -35.05 -13.55 -5.73
C ASN A 782 -35.65 -13.99 -7.08
N ALA A 783 -35.06 -14.98 -7.75
CA ALA A 783 -35.66 -15.57 -8.95
C ALA A 783 -37.04 -16.17 -8.63
N SER A 784 -37.95 -16.19 -9.61
CA SER A 784 -39.34 -16.64 -9.40
C SER A 784 -39.45 -18.09 -8.93
N ILE A 785 -38.50 -18.94 -9.32
CA ILE A 785 -38.39 -20.33 -8.86
C ILE A 785 -37.80 -20.47 -7.44
N HIS A 786 -36.99 -19.50 -7.00
CA HIS A 786 -36.39 -19.48 -5.64
C HIS A 786 -37.37 -18.94 -4.59
N ARG A 787 -38.27 -18.04 -5.01
CA ARG A 787 -39.30 -17.40 -4.17
C ARG A 787 -40.71 -17.96 -4.39
N SER A 788 -40.86 -19.09 -5.09
CA SER A 788 -42.15 -19.74 -5.23
C SER A 788 -42.64 -20.28 -3.88
N ARG A 789 -43.96 -20.41 -3.71
CA ARG A 789 -44.52 -20.98 -2.48
C ARG A 789 -43.97 -22.38 -2.19
N SER A 790 -43.82 -23.20 -3.23
CA SER A 790 -43.25 -24.55 -3.12
C SER A 790 -41.81 -24.52 -2.62
N THR A 791 -40.95 -23.67 -3.19
CA THR A 791 -39.54 -23.60 -2.79
C THR A 791 -39.35 -23.01 -1.40
N MET A 792 -40.10 -21.96 -1.05
CA MET A 792 -40.02 -21.37 0.29
C MET A 792 -40.52 -22.34 1.38
N ALA A 793 -41.62 -23.05 1.14
CA ALA A 793 -42.11 -24.08 2.06
C ALA A 793 -41.11 -25.24 2.22
N TRP A 794 -40.42 -25.63 1.15
CA TRP A 794 -39.33 -26.61 1.22
C TRP A 794 -38.13 -26.11 2.03
N LEU A 795 -37.74 -24.84 1.86
CA LEU A 795 -36.64 -24.21 2.60
C LEU A 795 -36.95 -24.01 4.09
N GLU A 796 -38.22 -23.76 4.45
CA GLU A 796 -38.67 -23.66 5.86
C GLU A 796 -38.48 -24.98 6.63
N GLY A 797 -38.52 -26.12 5.93
CA GLY A 797 -38.24 -27.44 6.50
C GLY A 797 -36.76 -27.80 6.62
N MET A 798 -35.83 -26.92 6.22
CA MET A 798 -34.39 -27.19 6.26
C MET A 798 -33.75 -26.74 7.57
N PRO A 799 -32.67 -27.41 8.02
CA PRO A 799 -32.00 -27.11 9.29
C PRO A 799 -31.12 -25.85 9.27
N TRP A 800 -31.27 -24.99 8.26
CA TRP A 800 -30.44 -23.81 8.05
C TRP A 800 -31.29 -22.57 7.81
N THR A 801 -30.70 -21.41 8.09
CA THR A 801 -31.38 -20.13 7.91
C THR A 801 -31.23 -19.66 6.47
N THR A 802 -32.33 -19.45 5.75
CA THR A 802 -32.28 -18.81 4.43
C THR A 802 -32.25 -17.28 4.59
N MET A 803 -31.20 -16.64 4.08
CA MET A 803 -31.03 -15.19 4.12
C MET A 803 -32.10 -14.48 3.28
N THR A 804 -32.74 -13.46 3.87
CA THR A 804 -33.58 -12.53 3.11
C THR A 804 -32.72 -11.63 2.22
N TRP A 805 -32.89 -11.76 0.90
CA TRP A 805 -32.17 -10.94 -0.08
C TRP A 805 -33.01 -9.74 -0.56
N PRO A 806 -32.45 -8.52 -0.65
CA PRO A 806 -33.17 -7.35 -1.13
C PRO A 806 -33.45 -7.40 -2.64
N ALA A 807 -34.65 -7.03 -3.06
CA ALA A 807 -35.03 -7.02 -4.47
C ALA A 807 -34.11 -6.14 -5.32
N LYS A 808 -33.76 -6.60 -6.53
CA LYS A 808 -32.96 -5.86 -7.52
C LYS A 808 -31.56 -5.46 -7.00
N SER A 809 -30.88 -6.39 -6.33
CA SER A 809 -29.55 -6.15 -5.74
C SER A 809 -28.45 -7.09 -6.27
N PRO A 810 -28.27 -7.25 -7.59
CA PRO A 810 -27.18 -8.05 -8.14
C PRO A 810 -25.79 -7.46 -7.81
N ASP A 811 -25.68 -6.14 -7.63
CA ASP A 811 -24.43 -5.48 -7.25
C ASP A 811 -23.93 -5.82 -5.83
N LEU A 812 -24.83 -6.35 -4.99
CA LEU A 812 -24.50 -6.87 -3.66
C LEU A 812 -24.20 -8.36 -3.67
N ASN A 813 -24.44 -9.08 -4.78
CA ASN A 813 -24.23 -10.52 -4.85
C ASN A 813 -22.80 -10.82 -5.34
N PRO A 814 -21.92 -11.42 -4.50
CA PRO A 814 -20.55 -11.73 -4.90
C PRO A 814 -20.45 -12.56 -6.19
N ILE A 815 -21.39 -13.49 -6.39
CA ILE A 815 -21.38 -14.44 -7.51
C ILE A 815 -21.48 -13.74 -8.87
N GLU A 816 -22.09 -12.55 -8.93
CA GLU A 816 -22.19 -11.78 -10.17
C GLU A 816 -20.81 -11.32 -10.68
N ASN A 817 -19.86 -11.12 -9.76
CA ASN A 817 -18.47 -10.80 -10.15
C ASN A 817 -17.75 -12.05 -10.66
N VAL A 818 -17.97 -13.20 -10.01
CA VAL A 818 -17.43 -14.49 -10.42
C VAL A 818 -17.95 -14.88 -11.80
N TRP A 819 -19.24 -14.72 -12.08
CA TRP A 819 -19.81 -14.92 -13.42
C TRP A 819 -19.17 -14.00 -14.47
N GLY A 820 -18.91 -12.74 -14.12
CA GLY A 820 -18.21 -11.81 -15.00
C GLY A 820 -16.78 -12.23 -15.33
N VAL A 821 -16.05 -12.80 -14.37
CA VAL A 821 -14.70 -13.36 -14.59
C VAL A 821 -14.77 -14.63 -15.42
N LEU A 822 -15.64 -15.57 -15.05
CA LEU A 822 -15.79 -16.85 -15.72
C LEU A 822 -16.17 -16.67 -17.20
N ALA A 823 -17.13 -15.79 -17.50
CA ALA A 823 -17.51 -15.49 -18.89
C ALA A 823 -16.34 -14.91 -19.70
N ARG A 824 -15.53 -14.01 -19.11
CA ARG A 824 -14.36 -13.46 -19.80
C ARG A 824 -13.28 -14.51 -20.06
N LYS A 825 -13.07 -15.43 -19.12
CA LYS A 825 -12.11 -16.54 -19.29
C LYS A 825 -12.58 -17.54 -20.35
N VAL A 826 -13.84 -17.96 -20.28
CA VAL A 826 -14.43 -18.94 -21.22
C VAL A 826 -14.37 -18.43 -22.66
N TYR A 827 -14.70 -17.16 -22.88
CA TYR A 827 -14.73 -16.52 -24.21
C TYR A 827 -13.48 -15.69 -24.54
N ALA A 828 -12.37 -15.90 -23.83
CA ALA A 828 -11.12 -15.18 -24.06
C ALA A 828 -10.65 -15.34 -25.51
N HIS A 829 -10.04 -14.28 -26.06
CA HIS A 829 -9.54 -14.25 -27.44
C HIS A 829 -10.60 -14.55 -28.52
N GLY A 830 -11.88 -14.35 -28.21
CA GLY A 830 -12.99 -14.56 -29.16
C GLY A 830 -13.39 -16.02 -29.37
N ARG A 831 -12.93 -16.94 -28.49
CA ARG A 831 -13.23 -18.38 -28.55
C ARG A 831 -14.73 -18.66 -28.71
N GLN A 832 -15.08 -19.61 -29.57
CA GLN A 832 -16.44 -20.12 -29.79
C GLN A 832 -16.47 -21.63 -29.54
N PHE A 833 -17.65 -22.21 -29.32
CA PHE A 833 -17.82 -23.64 -29.05
C PHE A 833 -18.96 -24.20 -29.89
N ASP A 834 -18.70 -25.35 -30.51
CA ASP A 834 -19.67 -26.00 -31.41
C ASP A 834 -20.51 -27.05 -30.69
N THR A 835 -20.06 -27.52 -29.52
CA THR A 835 -20.76 -28.53 -28.73
C THR A 835 -20.90 -28.13 -27.25
N LYS A 836 -21.96 -28.63 -26.60
CA LYS A 836 -22.17 -28.44 -25.15
C LYS A 836 -21.03 -29.06 -24.33
N ALA A 837 -20.45 -30.17 -24.79
CA ALA A 837 -19.36 -30.85 -24.09
C ALA A 837 -18.09 -30.00 -24.04
N GLN A 838 -17.70 -29.38 -25.17
CA GLN A 838 -16.56 -28.47 -25.24
C GLN A 838 -16.76 -27.24 -24.35
N LEU A 839 -17.97 -26.66 -24.36
CA LEU A 839 -18.29 -25.53 -23.49
C LEU A 839 -18.24 -25.92 -22.00
N LYS A 840 -18.81 -27.08 -21.61
CA LYS A 840 -18.76 -27.58 -20.22
C LYS A 840 -17.32 -27.81 -19.76
N ALA A 841 -16.48 -28.43 -20.60
CA ALA A 841 -15.07 -28.66 -20.29
C ALA A 841 -14.29 -27.35 -20.09
N GLN A 842 -14.52 -26.36 -20.96
CA GLN A 842 -13.88 -25.06 -20.79
C GLN A 842 -14.34 -24.32 -19.54
N ILE A 843 -15.63 -24.40 -19.22
CA ILE A 843 -16.18 -23.79 -18.00
C ILE A 843 -15.52 -24.40 -16.76
N LEU A 844 -15.35 -25.72 -16.70
CA LEU A 844 -14.67 -26.41 -15.59
C LEU A 844 -13.21 -25.97 -15.47
N GLN A 845 -12.46 -25.98 -16.57
CA GLN A 845 -11.07 -25.52 -16.58
C GLN A 845 -10.97 -24.06 -16.11
N SER A 846 -11.81 -23.18 -16.65
CA SER A 846 -11.81 -21.77 -16.26
C SER A 846 -12.30 -21.55 -14.84
N TRP A 847 -13.04 -22.49 -14.24
CA TRP A 847 -13.46 -22.46 -12.85
C TRP A 847 -12.32 -22.86 -11.91
N GLU A 848 -11.57 -23.93 -12.22
CA GLU A 848 -10.39 -24.37 -11.46
C GLU A 848 -9.27 -23.31 -11.44
N GLU A 849 -9.16 -22.51 -12.51
CA GLU A 849 -8.23 -21.39 -12.58
C GLU A 849 -8.65 -20.15 -11.75
N ILE A 850 -9.87 -20.11 -11.21
CA ILE A 850 -10.28 -18.99 -10.35
C ILE A 850 -9.69 -19.21 -8.96
N ASP A 851 -8.69 -18.39 -8.64
CA ASP A 851 -7.98 -18.43 -7.37
C ASP A 851 -8.95 -18.32 -6.17
N GLN A 852 -8.80 -19.24 -5.21
CA GLN A 852 -9.52 -19.20 -3.93
C GLN A 852 -9.29 -17.89 -3.16
N LYS A 853 -8.11 -17.26 -3.34
CA LYS A 853 -7.82 -15.93 -2.79
C LYS A 853 -8.70 -14.83 -3.42
N TYR A 854 -9.04 -14.94 -4.70
CA TYR A 854 -9.96 -14.02 -5.36
C TYR A 854 -11.39 -14.18 -4.81
N LEU A 855 -11.83 -15.42 -4.61
CA LEU A 855 -13.12 -15.71 -3.99
C LEU A 855 -13.17 -15.16 -2.55
N SER A 856 -12.13 -15.41 -1.75
CA SER A 856 -12.00 -14.85 -0.40
C SER A 856 -12.04 -13.32 -0.40
N HIS A 857 -11.30 -12.67 -1.31
CA HIS A 857 -11.27 -11.21 -1.44
C HIS A 857 -12.63 -10.59 -1.84
N LEU A 858 -13.42 -11.26 -2.70
CA LEU A 858 -14.77 -10.78 -3.03
C LEU A 858 -15.67 -10.74 -1.80
N VAL A 859 -15.42 -11.62 -0.84
CA VAL A 859 -16.18 -11.72 0.39
C VAL A 859 -15.67 -10.78 1.46
N ASP A 860 -14.36 -10.70 1.63
CA ASP A 860 -13.73 -9.73 2.53
C ASP A 860 -14.03 -8.30 2.09
N GLY A 861 -14.34 -8.10 0.81
CA GLY A 861 -14.83 -6.84 0.24
C GLY A 861 -16.33 -6.56 0.46
N MET A 862 -17.11 -7.51 0.97
CA MET A 862 -18.54 -7.31 1.27
C MET A 862 -18.80 -6.18 2.28
N PRO A 863 -18.09 -6.05 3.42
CA PRO A 863 -18.22 -4.89 4.30
C PRO A 863 -18.11 -3.56 3.56
N THR A 864 -17.14 -3.43 2.65
CA THR A 864 -16.94 -2.23 1.84
C THR A 864 -18.10 -2.00 0.87
N ARG A 865 -18.62 -3.04 0.21
CA ARG A 865 -19.80 -2.94 -0.68
C ARG A 865 -21.06 -2.55 0.08
N MET A 866 -21.27 -3.15 1.25
CA MET A 866 -22.39 -2.84 2.16
C MET A 866 -22.31 -1.36 2.58
N ALA A 867 -21.14 -0.89 3.00
CA ALA A 867 -20.90 0.52 3.34
C ALA A 867 -21.17 1.45 2.15
N GLN A 868 -20.75 1.10 0.94
CA GLN A 868 -21.04 1.88 -0.27
C GLN A 868 -22.55 1.95 -0.59
N ALA A 869 -23.30 0.88 -0.38
CA ALA A 869 -24.76 0.89 -0.53
C ALA A 869 -25.44 1.81 0.50
N ILE A 870 -24.95 1.82 1.75
CA ILE A 870 -25.42 2.71 2.82
C ILE A 870 -25.11 4.18 2.47
N LEU A 871 -23.86 4.49 2.15
CA LEU A 871 -23.40 5.84 1.77
C LEU A 871 -24.18 6.40 0.57
N ARG A 872 -24.62 5.52 -0.34
CA ARG A 872 -25.42 5.87 -1.52
C ARG A 872 -26.92 5.84 -1.27
N ARG A 873 -27.36 5.70 -0.01
CA ARG A 873 -28.78 5.65 0.40
C ARG A 873 -29.58 4.60 -0.40
N GLY A 874 -29.02 3.39 -0.50
CA GLY A 874 -29.65 2.23 -1.14
C GLY A 874 -29.67 2.28 -2.67
N GLN A 875 -28.91 3.18 -3.29
CA GLN A 875 -28.73 3.20 -4.75
C GLN A 875 -27.71 2.13 -5.19
N CYS A 876 -27.70 1.79 -6.49
CA CYS A 876 -26.68 0.88 -7.06
C CYS A 876 -25.26 1.41 -6.81
N ILE A 877 -24.36 0.50 -6.42
CA ILE A 877 -22.93 0.78 -6.21
C ILE A 877 -22.25 1.06 -7.56
N ASP A 878 -22.45 0.15 -8.53
CA ASP A 878 -21.93 0.28 -9.89
C ASP A 878 -23.03 0.19 -10.94
N LYS A 879 -22.91 0.98 -12.02
CA LYS A 879 -23.87 0.94 -13.14
C LYS A 879 -23.75 -0.33 -14.00
N VAL A 880 -22.66 -1.09 -13.85
CA VAL A 880 -22.41 -2.37 -14.56
C VAL A 880 -23.06 -3.54 -13.80
N GLY A 881 -22.95 -3.56 -12.47
CA GLY A 881 -23.50 -4.63 -11.62
C GLY A 881 -25.01 -4.61 -11.42
N CYS A 882 -25.75 -3.63 -11.96
CA CYS A 882 -27.21 -3.55 -11.89
C CYS A 882 -27.93 -4.10 -13.14
N LEU A 883 -27.19 -4.68 -14.09
CA LEU A 883 -27.75 -5.35 -15.27
C LEU A 883 -28.06 -6.81 -14.90
N ARG A 884 -29.28 -7.28 -15.22
CA ARG A 884 -29.44 -8.71 -15.49
C ARG A 884 -28.56 -9.00 -16.70
N PHE A 885 -27.58 -9.89 -16.57
CA PHE A 885 -26.99 -10.49 -17.76
C PHE A 885 -28.14 -11.03 -18.64
N PRO A 886 -28.19 -10.71 -19.95
CA PRO A 886 -29.14 -11.33 -20.84
C PRO A 886 -28.98 -12.84 -20.71
N SER A 887 -30.09 -13.52 -20.50
CA SER A 887 -30.28 -14.96 -20.43
C SER A 887 -29.93 -15.64 -21.77
N LEU A 888 -28.66 -15.57 -22.17
CA LEU A 888 -28.11 -16.22 -23.36
C LEU A 888 -27.23 -17.44 -23.04
N LEU A 889 -27.18 -17.87 -21.77
CA LEU A 889 -26.76 -19.23 -21.42
C LEU A 889 -28.00 -20.02 -21.00
N VAL A 890 -28.56 -20.73 -21.96
CA VAL A 890 -29.56 -21.78 -21.73
C VAL A 890 -28.82 -23.00 -21.17
N SER A 891 -28.44 -22.94 -19.89
CA SER A 891 -28.53 -24.04 -18.93
C SER A 891 -28.15 -23.46 -17.57
N PRO A 892 -28.93 -23.75 -16.53
CA PRO A 892 -28.86 -23.05 -15.26
C PRO A 892 -27.77 -23.70 -14.42
N CYS A 893 -26.74 -22.96 -14.02
CA CYS A 893 -25.90 -23.38 -12.91
C CYS A 893 -26.46 -22.70 -11.65
N VAL A 894 -26.89 -23.49 -10.67
CA VAL A 894 -27.27 -22.97 -9.34
C VAL A 894 -26.02 -23.02 -8.47
N TRP A 895 -25.68 -21.89 -7.85
CA TRP A 895 -24.59 -21.78 -6.89
C TRP A 895 -25.12 -21.70 -5.47
N LEU A 896 -24.35 -22.21 -4.51
CA LEU A 896 -24.80 -22.60 -3.18
C LEU A 896 -23.85 -22.02 -2.14
N THR A 897 -24.30 -20.99 -1.41
CA THR A 897 -23.46 -20.22 -0.47
C THR A 897 -23.92 -20.37 0.97
N CYS A 898 -22.96 -20.49 1.89
CA CYS A 898 -23.17 -20.62 3.33
C CYS A 898 -22.43 -19.48 4.05
N VAL A 899 -23.13 -18.71 4.89
CA VAL A 899 -22.55 -17.59 5.67
C VAL A 899 -22.69 -17.92 7.17
N ALA A 900 -21.64 -17.80 7.98
CA ALA A 900 -21.73 -17.83 9.45
C ALA A 900 -21.90 -16.39 9.97
N PRO A 901 -22.58 -16.06 11.09
CA PRO A 901 -22.67 -14.68 11.60
C PRO A 901 -21.56 -14.30 12.60
N CYS A 902 -20.99 -13.09 12.45
CA CYS A 902 -20.23 -12.37 13.48
C CYS A 902 -21.04 -11.12 13.88
N VAL A 903 -21.39 -10.96 15.16
CA VAL A 903 -22.11 -9.78 15.66
C VAL A 903 -21.27 -9.06 16.72
N ALA A 904 -21.03 -7.77 16.51
CA ALA A 904 -20.88 -6.78 17.58
C ALA A 904 -21.53 -5.44 17.12
N PRO A 905 -22.18 -4.66 18.03
CA PRO A 905 -23.08 -3.57 17.66
C PRO A 905 -22.39 -2.19 17.59
N CYS A 906 -22.80 -1.34 16.64
CA CYS A 906 -22.46 0.09 16.63
C CYS A 906 -23.47 0.91 17.46
N PRO A 907 -23.03 1.80 18.37
CA PRO A 907 -23.91 2.75 19.04
C PRO A 907 -24.26 3.96 18.16
N SER A 908 -25.40 4.55 18.51
CA SER A 908 -26.21 5.58 17.87
C SER A 908 -25.53 6.91 17.51
N THR A 909 -26.02 7.49 16.41
CA THR A 909 -25.79 8.84 15.87
C THR A 909 -26.21 9.99 16.81
N PRO A 910 -25.57 11.18 16.76
CA PRO A 910 -26.13 12.41 17.32
C PRO A 910 -27.14 13.06 16.37
N ASP A 911 -28.16 13.62 17.01
CA ASP A 911 -29.35 14.31 16.48
C ASP A 911 -28.99 15.61 15.74
N PHE A 912 -29.48 15.79 14.51
CA PHE A 912 -29.58 17.11 13.84
C PHE A 912 -31.02 17.32 13.40
N ARG A 913 -31.80 17.92 14.30
CA ARG A 913 -33.13 18.45 14.01
C ARG A 913 -33.01 19.64 13.05
N SER A 914 -33.72 19.59 11.94
CA SER A 914 -34.17 20.79 11.21
C SER A 914 -35.69 20.69 11.02
N ARG A 915 -36.42 21.43 11.86
CA ARG A 915 -37.81 21.83 11.62
C ARG A 915 -37.78 23.19 10.94
N ALA A 916 -38.44 23.30 9.78
CA ALA A 916 -39.37 24.39 9.51
C ALA A 916 -40.10 24.08 8.19
N VAL A 917 -41.36 23.69 8.33
CA VAL A 917 -42.40 23.81 7.30
C VAL A 917 -42.91 25.24 7.42
N ILE A 918 -42.99 25.99 6.32
CA ILE A 918 -43.92 27.12 6.22
C ILE A 918 -44.51 27.11 4.81
N ALA A 919 -45.84 27.02 4.75
CA ALA A 919 -46.64 27.25 3.56
C ALA A 919 -47.01 28.75 3.46
N ASP A 920 -47.06 29.22 2.22
CA ASP A 920 -47.61 30.46 1.66
C ASP A 920 -48.14 31.56 2.58
N SER A 921 -47.66 32.79 2.36
CA SER A 921 -48.41 33.81 1.59
C SER A 921 -47.69 35.17 1.57
N GLY A 922 -47.51 35.73 0.37
CA GLY A 922 -47.89 37.13 0.08
C GLY A 922 -47.00 38.30 0.53
N THR A 923 -46.62 39.08 -0.49
CA THR A 923 -46.51 40.56 -0.55
C THR A 923 -45.19 41.27 -0.18
N TYR A 924 -44.79 42.06 -1.18
CA TYR A 924 -43.70 43.05 -1.35
C TYR A 924 -42.29 42.56 -1.66
#